data_AF-A0A560I1J1-F1
#
_entry.id   AF-A0A560I1J1-F1
#
_cell.length_a   1.000
_cell.length_b   1.000
_cell.length_c   1.000
_cell.angle_alpha   90.00
_cell.angle_beta   90.00
_cell.angle_gamma   90.00
#
_symmetry.space_group_name_H-M   'P 1'
#
loop_
_entity.id
_entity.type
_entity.pdbx_description
1 polymer ?
#
loop_
_entity_poly.entity_id
_entity_poly.type
_entity_poly.pdbx_seq_one_letter_code
_entity_poly.pdbx_strand_id
1 'polypeptide(L)'
;MATIAEALQAALDHHQAGRLAEARILYGRILAAAPDTPDALYLLGVLDAQAGHFDVAAAGLERALALRPEAVAYRLTLAKALMASGRAEAAIPQFRAVLAQQPDQAEALAALARLLAGRAEPGGKDEAAGLFERAARLAPADAALALDQGRCLHALGRLDAAAAALARALSLATGTTAAGAHITLGRVREAQGQDDAALAAYQAGLAVPGLPASDPAMAAQGLQAQGALLHKQDRAQDAAVAYEAALALAPDLLPARFGLGQVLAGLGRLEAAADCFQAVLDRDPANLMACEALWQLRERQERPDQALAALDRALALAPDRPDLLFARARLLHQDQRDGEAVSAYAALMAMGDLAPDLRAAAASNRATLLVARGDIAAAAALLPDVQALVPGAGAAGMEDCHRLARLLADVAPVTDQAWDALGRLVAWVATEWRARDYFWKSAYYLALETGNHLLGKPDGAARLSRLVAAVTATAMGRDPLLDPWFTFLDGCVALRLGHERRARDCFAGLEQALPFAAQVPLGDDFQRWTAAAAPLRASFDATLDWGRTAPGEADEPVVLVAADSRYVRRFLPFLAASIAAVAAGARLHVHICNPATGDVDFLAAAAPGLRLGWSTEALDADLHHETRLTYLTAARFLRLPQIQDRYGAPLVVADIDAAFLSDPARFVAALPVGRPVAATWGPTNLAAPYDAVGGGLVVIGRGDVARAFARGVADLLLYHWDRSRKGGPVLGYFLDQVALVAGVRFVLTPDRLLPVHRAGRVYRLDGGAGAAMFVPIVPEKALPDIDARLDQAVAALRAGVGRQALEAFFQIPPLADA
;
A
#
# COMPACT_ATOMS: atom_id res chain seq x y z
N MET A 1 -69.80 64.85 -10.18
CA MET A 1 -68.70 64.06 -10.74
C MET A 1 -67.59 64.08 -9.71
N ALA A 2 -67.10 62.92 -9.27
CA ALA A 2 -65.90 62.89 -8.44
C ALA A 2 -64.70 63.36 -9.29
N THR A 3 -63.85 64.19 -8.71
CA THR A 3 -62.59 64.62 -9.33
C THR A 3 -61.62 63.43 -9.40
N ILE A 4 -60.59 63.51 -10.26
CA ILE A 4 -59.53 62.48 -10.34
C ILE A 4 -58.86 62.29 -8.96
N ALA A 5 -58.70 63.36 -8.18
CA ALA A 5 -58.16 63.31 -6.83
C ALA A 5 -59.06 62.52 -5.86
N GLU A 6 -60.37 62.75 -5.89
CA GLU A 6 -61.33 62.00 -5.06
C GLU A 6 -61.39 60.52 -5.47
N ALA A 7 -61.33 60.23 -6.77
CA ALA A 7 -61.27 58.86 -7.27
C ALA A 7 -59.97 58.13 -6.87
N LEU A 8 -58.83 58.85 -6.89
CA LEU A 8 -57.54 58.32 -6.46
C LEU A 8 -57.53 58.04 -4.96
N GLN A 9 -58.11 58.93 -4.14
CA GLN A 9 -58.24 58.71 -2.70
C GLN A 9 -59.12 57.48 -2.41
N ALA A 10 -60.26 57.34 -3.09
CA ALA A 10 -61.09 56.15 -2.94
C ALA A 10 -60.36 54.86 -3.35
N ALA A 11 -59.61 54.88 -4.45
CA ALA A 11 -58.79 53.74 -4.88
C ALA A 11 -57.74 53.36 -3.83
N LEU A 12 -57.09 54.36 -3.23
CA LEU A 12 -56.11 54.18 -2.17
C LEU A 12 -56.75 53.60 -0.89
N ASP A 13 -57.93 54.07 -0.50
CA ASP A 13 -58.66 53.54 0.67
C ASP A 13 -59.02 52.05 0.48
N HIS A 14 -59.42 51.67 -0.74
CA HIS A 14 -59.62 50.26 -1.10
C HIS A 14 -58.31 49.46 -1.03
N HIS A 15 -57.21 50.02 -1.52
CA HIS A 15 -55.89 49.39 -1.50
C HIS A 15 -55.40 49.16 -0.07
N GLN A 16 -55.49 50.18 0.79
CA GLN A 16 -55.09 50.10 2.20
C GLN A 16 -55.96 49.12 3.00
N ALA A 17 -57.23 48.97 2.63
CA ALA A 17 -58.13 48.01 3.24
C ALA A 17 -58.00 46.57 2.68
N GLY A 18 -57.00 46.30 1.83
CA GLY A 18 -56.75 44.97 1.25
C GLY A 18 -57.73 44.55 0.14
N ARG A 19 -58.63 45.44 -0.28
CA ARG A 19 -59.57 45.23 -1.40
C ARG A 19 -58.88 45.49 -2.73
N LEU A 20 -57.92 44.62 -3.06
CA LEU A 20 -56.98 44.80 -4.18
C LEU A 20 -57.67 44.80 -5.55
N ALA A 21 -58.75 44.02 -5.71
CA ALA A 21 -59.50 43.95 -6.97
C ALA A 21 -60.25 45.26 -7.24
N GLU A 22 -60.91 45.81 -6.22
CA GLU A 22 -61.62 47.08 -6.30
C GLU A 22 -60.67 48.25 -6.49
N ALA A 23 -59.52 48.25 -5.80
CA ALA A 23 -58.46 49.23 -5.99
C ALA A 23 -57.94 49.22 -7.44
N ARG A 24 -57.64 48.03 -7.99
CA ARG A 24 -57.20 47.85 -9.37
C ARG A 24 -58.22 48.37 -10.39
N ILE A 25 -59.51 48.08 -10.19
CA ILE A 25 -60.58 48.59 -11.06
C ILE A 25 -60.61 50.12 -11.02
N LEU A 26 -60.50 50.73 -9.85
CA LEU A 26 -60.53 52.18 -9.69
C LEU A 26 -59.28 52.85 -10.30
N TYR A 27 -58.08 52.32 -10.07
CA TYR A 27 -56.86 52.81 -10.75
C TYR A 27 -56.97 52.67 -12.27
N GLY A 28 -57.50 51.56 -12.78
CA GLY A 28 -57.74 51.37 -14.21
C GLY A 28 -58.74 52.37 -14.80
N ARG A 29 -59.82 52.70 -14.08
CA ARG A 29 -60.80 53.73 -14.49
C ARG A 29 -60.18 55.14 -14.48
N ILE A 30 -59.32 55.44 -13.50
CA ILE A 30 -58.57 56.70 -13.45
C ILE A 30 -57.66 56.82 -14.66
N LEU A 31 -56.90 55.77 -14.98
CA LEU A 31 -56.00 55.74 -16.14
C LEU A 31 -56.73 55.72 -17.49
N ALA A 32 -57.97 55.21 -17.54
CA ALA A 32 -58.80 55.31 -18.73
C ALA A 32 -59.29 56.76 -18.98
N ALA A 33 -59.57 57.51 -17.91
CA ALA A 33 -60.01 58.91 -17.98
C ALA A 33 -58.84 59.90 -18.11
N ALA A 34 -57.69 59.59 -17.49
CA ALA A 34 -56.48 60.39 -17.48
C ALA A 34 -55.23 59.47 -17.51
N PRO A 35 -54.79 59.06 -18.71
CA PRO A 35 -53.72 58.07 -18.90
C PRO A 35 -52.37 58.43 -18.28
N ASP A 36 -52.10 59.72 -18.11
CA ASP A 36 -50.82 60.23 -17.62
C ASP A 36 -50.90 60.74 -16.18
N THR A 37 -51.65 60.02 -15.34
CA THR A 37 -51.73 60.27 -13.89
C THR A 37 -50.63 59.48 -13.18
N PRO A 38 -49.50 60.11 -12.74
CA PRO A 38 -48.33 59.37 -12.27
C PRO A 38 -48.59 58.55 -11.01
N ASP A 39 -49.35 59.10 -10.06
CA ASP A 39 -49.68 58.42 -8.80
C ASP A 39 -50.57 57.18 -9.04
N ALA A 40 -51.46 57.22 -10.03
CA ALA A 40 -52.30 56.07 -10.39
C ALA A 40 -51.47 54.96 -11.09
N LEU A 41 -50.51 55.33 -11.96
CA LEU A 41 -49.58 54.38 -12.58
C LEU A 41 -48.66 53.73 -11.52
N TYR A 42 -48.14 54.52 -10.58
CA TYR A 42 -47.30 54.03 -9.48
C TYR A 42 -48.06 53.04 -8.59
N LEU A 43 -49.26 53.42 -8.12
CA LEU A 43 -50.05 52.57 -7.20
C LEU A 43 -50.56 51.30 -7.89
N LEU A 44 -50.90 51.37 -9.19
CA LEU A 44 -51.20 50.18 -9.99
C LEU A 44 -49.96 49.27 -10.14
N GLY A 45 -48.79 49.86 -10.38
CA GLY A 45 -47.52 49.11 -10.41
C GLY A 45 -47.18 48.46 -9.07
N VAL A 46 -47.45 49.12 -7.93
CA VAL A 46 -47.33 48.53 -6.60
C VAL A 46 -48.28 47.34 -6.44
N LEU A 47 -49.54 47.45 -6.89
CA LEU A 47 -50.49 46.33 -6.88
C LEU A 47 -50.03 45.16 -7.76
N ASP A 48 -49.47 45.44 -8.94
CA ASP A 48 -48.93 44.41 -9.83
C ASP A 48 -47.72 43.71 -9.20
N ALA A 49 -46.84 44.44 -8.52
CA ALA A 49 -45.74 43.86 -7.77
C ALA A 49 -46.24 43.00 -6.60
N GLN A 50 -47.26 43.46 -5.87
CA GLN A 50 -47.91 42.69 -4.79
C GLN A 50 -48.59 41.41 -5.31
N ALA A 51 -49.09 41.43 -6.55
CA ALA A 51 -49.69 40.28 -7.21
C ALA A 51 -48.66 39.35 -7.89
N GLY A 52 -47.36 39.66 -7.84
CA GLY A 52 -46.29 38.87 -8.48
C GLY A 52 -46.12 39.12 -9.98
N HIS A 53 -46.84 40.07 -10.57
CA HIS A 53 -46.72 40.44 -11.99
C HIS A 53 -45.58 41.44 -12.21
N PHE A 54 -44.35 41.03 -11.92
CA PHE A 54 -43.19 41.93 -11.84
C PHE A 54 -42.84 42.66 -13.15
N ASP A 55 -43.02 42.02 -14.31
CA ASP A 55 -42.75 42.65 -15.61
C ASP A 55 -43.77 43.76 -15.93
N VAL A 56 -45.06 43.49 -15.64
CA VAL A 56 -46.14 44.46 -15.81
C VAL A 56 -45.96 45.63 -14.83
N ALA A 57 -45.60 45.32 -13.58
CA ALA A 57 -45.27 46.32 -12.58
C ALA A 57 -44.12 47.21 -13.02
N ALA A 58 -43.02 46.63 -13.53
CA ALA A 58 -41.86 47.38 -14.01
C ALA A 58 -42.24 48.34 -15.15
N ALA A 59 -43.02 47.90 -16.14
CA ALA A 59 -43.45 48.75 -17.25
C ALA A 59 -44.34 49.92 -16.78
N GLY A 60 -45.28 49.67 -15.87
CA GLY A 60 -46.12 50.72 -15.27
C GLY A 60 -45.33 51.73 -14.45
N LEU A 61 -44.36 51.25 -13.67
CA LEU A 61 -43.48 52.07 -12.83
C LEU A 61 -42.46 52.87 -13.66
N GLU A 62 -41.93 52.32 -14.76
CA GLU A 62 -41.09 53.05 -15.71
C GLU A 62 -41.85 54.25 -16.29
N ARG A 63 -43.12 54.04 -16.66
CA ARG A 63 -43.98 55.12 -17.19
C ARG A 63 -44.35 56.14 -16.11
N ALA A 64 -44.64 55.71 -14.89
CA ALA A 64 -44.85 56.62 -13.75
C ALA A 64 -43.62 57.48 -13.47
N LEU A 65 -42.43 56.87 -13.50
CA LEU A 65 -41.15 57.55 -13.29
C LEU A 65 -40.78 58.49 -14.44
N ALA A 66 -41.15 58.17 -15.68
CA ALA A 66 -40.95 59.07 -16.83
C ALA A 66 -41.76 60.37 -16.70
N LEU A 67 -42.97 60.29 -16.13
CA LEU A 67 -43.83 61.45 -15.88
C LEU A 67 -43.41 62.25 -14.64
N ARG A 68 -42.77 61.60 -13.65
CA ARG A 68 -42.28 62.25 -12.42
C ARG A 68 -40.87 61.73 -12.04
N PRO A 69 -39.80 62.18 -12.73
CA PRO A 69 -38.44 61.62 -12.57
C PRO A 69 -37.81 61.79 -11.19
N GLU A 70 -38.26 62.77 -10.43
CA GLU A 70 -37.82 63.13 -9.08
C GLU A 70 -38.44 62.24 -7.99
N ALA A 71 -39.44 61.42 -8.31
CA ALA A 71 -40.11 60.56 -7.35
C ALA A 71 -39.24 59.35 -6.94
N VAL A 72 -38.45 59.49 -5.89
CA VAL A 72 -37.57 58.43 -5.36
C VAL A 72 -38.33 57.15 -5.03
N ALA A 73 -39.55 57.27 -4.48
CA ALA A 73 -40.40 56.12 -4.16
C ALA A 73 -40.75 55.27 -5.40
N TYR A 74 -40.99 55.91 -6.55
CA TYR A 74 -41.30 55.21 -7.80
C TYR A 74 -40.07 54.45 -8.28
N ARG A 75 -38.90 55.10 -8.21
CA ARG A 75 -37.62 54.51 -8.60
C ARG A 75 -37.22 53.33 -7.72
N LEU A 76 -37.42 53.42 -6.40
CA LEU A 76 -37.16 52.34 -5.46
C LEU A 76 -38.07 51.13 -5.75
N THR A 77 -39.36 51.35 -5.94
CA THR A 77 -40.30 50.27 -6.28
C THR A 77 -39.98 49.66 -7.66
N LEU A 78 -39.58 50.48 -8.65
CA LEU A 78 -39.12 49.99 -9.95
C LEU A 78 -37.87 49.10 -9.80
N ALA A 79 -36.86 49.54 -9.06
CA ALA A 79 -35.64 48.77 -8.82
C ALA A 79 -35.94 47.41 -8.18
N LYS A 80 -36.87 47.37 -7.21
CA LYS A 80 -37.34 46.13 -6.58
C LYS A 80 -38.07 45.21 -7.56
N ALA A 81 -38.95 45.76 -8.41
CA ALA A 81 -39.66 44.98 -9.43
C ALA A 81 -38.70 44.40 -10.50
N LEU A 82 -37.69 45.17 -10.91
CA LEU A 82 -36.64 44.71 -11.83
C LEU A 82 -35.79 43.59 -11.20
N MET A 83 -35.45 43.71 -9.91
CA MET A 83 -34.74 42.65 -9.20
C MET A 83 -35.58 41.36 -9.10
N ALA A 84 -36.87 41.48 -8.77
CA ALA A 84 -37.79 40.33 -8.64
C ALA A 84 -38.12 39.65 -9.98
N SER A 85 -38.04 40.36 -11.11
CA SER A 85 -38.18 39.81 -12.48
C SER A 85 -36.88 39.21 -13.04
N GLY A 86 -35.81 39.12 -12.24
CA GLY A 86 -34.51 38.59 -12.69
C GLY A 86 -33.69 39.56 -13.55
N ARG A 87 -34.16 40.79 -13.78
CA ARG A 87 -33.48 41.85 -14.54
C ARG A 87 -32.46 42.60 -13.67
N ALA A 88 -31.56 41.85 -13.03
CA ALA A 88 -30.55 42.34 -12.09
C ALA A 88 -29.70 43.50 -12.64
N GLU A 89 -29.25 43.39 -13.90
CA GLU A 89 -28.46 44.40 -14.60
C GLU A 89 -29.18 45.76 -14.70
N ALA A 90 -30.50 45.73 -14.95
CA ALA A 90 -31.31 46.93 -15.06
C ALA A 90 -31.66 47.53 -13.68
N ALA A 91 -31.68 46.72 -12.62
CA ALA A 91 -32.00 47.17 -11.27
C ALA A 91 -30.87 47.99 -10.61
N ILE A 92 -29.61 47.63 -10.88
CA ILE A 92 -28.41 48.28 -10.31
C ILE A 92 -28.38 49.80 -10.53
N PRO A 93 -28.51 50.34 -11.76
CA PRO A 93 -28.50 51.79 -11.96
C PRO A 93 -29.67 52.49 -11.27
N GLN A 94 -30.82 51.82 -11.10
CA GLN A 94 -31.96 52.40 -10.37
C GLN A 94 -31.69 52.46 -8.86
N PHE A 95 -31.12 51.42 -8.26
CA PHE A 95 -30.71 51.46 -6.84
C PHE A 95 -29.62 52.51 -6.60
N ARG A 96 -28.62 52.64 -7.48
CA ARG A 96 -27.61 53.69 -7.39
C ARG A 96 -28.21 55.09 -7.44
N ALA A 97 -29.19 55.32 -8.32
CA ALA A 97 -29.89 56.59 -8.41
C ALA A 97 -30.77 56.90 -7.18
N VAL A 98 -31.38 55.88 -6.55
CA VAL A 98 -32.04 56.04 -5.23
C VAL A 98 -31.02 56.48 -4.17
N LEU A 99 -29.88 55.81 -4.08
CA LEU A 99 -28.83 56.10 -3.10
C LEU A 99 -28.12 57.44 -3.31
N ALA A 100 -28.10 57.95 -4.55
CA ALA A 100 -27.61 59.30 -4.84
C ALA A 100 -28.49 60.39 -4.22
N GLN A 101 -29.80 60.15 -4.11
CA GLN A 101 -30.76 61.11 -3.52
C GLN A 101 -31.02 60.83 -2.04
N GLN A 102 -31.02 59.56 -1.63
CA GLN A 102 -31.22 59.11 -0.26
C GLN A 102 -30.08 58.16 0.15
N PRO A 103 -28.92 58.72 0.57
CA PRO A 103 -27.74 57.92 0.90
C PRO A 103 -27.95 56.91 2.03
N ASP A 104 -28.91 57.16 2.92
CA ASP A 104 -29.20 56.33 4.10
C ASP A 104 -30.45 55.46 3.93
N GLN A 105 -30.84 55.15 2.69
CA GLN A 105 -31.94 54.23 2.42
C GLN A 105 -31.49 52.76 2.58
N ALA A 106 -31.66 52.21 3.79
CA ALA A 106 -31.17 50.88 4.18
C ALA A 106 -31.58 49.74 3.22
N GLU A 107 -32.83 49.72 2.76
CA GLU A 107 -33.34 48.71 1.84
C GLU A 107 -32.63 48.75 0.47
N ALA A 108 -32.37 49.95 -0.06
CA ALA A 108 -31.67 50.13 -1.33
C ALA A 108 -30.18 49.74 -1.22
N LEU A 109 -29.54 50.06 -0.08
CA LEU A 109 -28.17 49.63 0.21
C LEU A 109 -28.07 48.09 0.24
N ALA A 110 -28.97 47.42 0.97
CA ALA A 110 -29.00 45.98 1.08
C ALA A 110 -29.27 45.28 -0.25
N ALA A 111 -30.24 45.76 -1.03
CA ALA A 111 -30.58 45.20 -2.34
C ALA A 111 -29.43 45.36 -3.34
N LEU A 112 -28.80 46.54 -3.41
CA LEU A 112 -27.63 46.75 -4.27
C LEU A 112 -26.44 45.86 -3.85
N ALA A 113 -26.19 45.73 -2.55
CA ALA A 113 -25.12 44.88 -2.04
C ALA A 113 -25.30 43.41 -2.46
N ARG A 114 -26.52 42.85 -2.38
CA ARG A 114 -26.81 41.49 -2.86
C ARG A 114 -26.54 41.31 -4.35
N LEU A 115 -26.96 42.28 -5.17
CA LEU A 115 -26.74 42.24 -6.61
C LEU A 115 -25.25 42.28 -6.96
N LEU A 116 -24.46 43.10 -6.27
CA LEU A 116 -23.02 43.21 -6.50
C LEU A 116 -22.24 42.01 -5.95
N ALA A 117 -22.66 41.43 -4.82
CA ALA A 117 -22.03 40.24 -4.25
C ALA A 117 -22.14 39.00 -5.15
N GLY A 118 -23.20 38.91 -5.95
CA GLY A 118 -23.43 37.84 -6.92
C GLY A 118 -22.65 37.97 -8.23
N ARG A 119 -21.92 39.07 -8.46
CA ARG A 119 -21.14 39.29 -9.69
C ARG A 119 -19.73 38.74 -9.60
N ALA A 120 -19.22 38.33 -10.76
CA ALA A 120 -17.83 37.89 -10.95
C ALA A 120 -16.85 39.05 -11.21
N GLU A 121 -17.33 40.29 -11.34
CA GLU A 121 -16.49 41.45 -11.67
C GLU A 121 -15.49 41.79 -10.54
N PRO A 122 -14.22 42.11 -10.88
CA PRO A 122 -13.23 42.57 -9.90
C PRO A 122 -13.71 43.83 -9.17
N GLY A 123 -13.67 43.81 -7.83
CA GLY A 123 -14.06 44.93 -6.97
C GLY A 123 -15.54 45.01 -6.59
N GLY A 124 -16.44 44.29 -7.28
CA GLY A 124 -17.87 44.29 -6.96
C GLY A 124 -18.19 43.73 -5.56
N LYS A 125 -17.43 42.73 -5.10
CA LYS A 125 -17.57 42.14 -3.76
C LYS A 125 -17.11 43.09 -2.64
N ASP A 126 -16.08 43.90 -2.87
CA ASP A 126 -15.62 44.90 -1.90
C ASP A 126 -16.62 46.06 -1.77
N GLU A 127 -17.18 46.54 -2.89
CA GLU A 127 -18.29 47.51 -2.89
C GLU A 127 -19.49 46.93 -2.12
N ALA A 128 -19.87 45.69 -2.39
CA ALA A 128 -20.95 45.00 -1.69
C ALA A 128 -20.72 44.94 -0.17
N ALA A 129 -19.50 44.62 0.28
CA ALA A 129 -19.17 44.59 1.70
C ALA A 129 -19.36 45.96 2.37
N GLY A 130 -18.91 47.05 1.73
CA GLY A 130 -19.10 48.41 2.24
C GLY A 130 -20.57 48.83 2.28
N LEU A 131 -21.37 48.42 1.28
CA LEU A 131 -22.82 48.67 1.26
C LEU A 131 -23.55 47.88 2.34
N PHE A 132 -23.21 46.61 2.56
CA PHE A 132 -23.75 45.79 3.65
C PHE A 132 -23.41 46.39 5.02
N GLU A 133 -22.20 46.89 5.21
CA GLU A 133 -21.79 47.54 6.46
C GLU A 133 -22.63 48.79 6.76
N ARG A 134 -22.86 49.63 5.74
CA ARG A 134 -23.75 50.80 5.85
C ARG A 134 -25.20 50.40 6.13
N ALA A 135 -25.72 49.42 5.40
CA ALA A 135 -27.07 48.92 5.61
C ALA A 135 -27.25 48.38 7.03
N ALA A 136 -26.28 47.61 7.53
CA ALA A 136 -26.31 47.02 8.87
C ALA A 136 -26.21 48.06 10.00
N ARG A 137 -25.61 49.24 9.75
CA ARG A 137 -25.65 50.37 10.70
C ARG A 137 -27.05 50.99 10.81
N LEU A 138 -27.76 51.05 9.69
CA LEU A 138 -29.09 51.68 9.61
C LEU A 138 -30.21 50.73 10.07
N ALA A 139 -30.02 49.42 9.86
CA ALA A 139 -30.95 48.36 10.29
C ALA A 139 -30.23 47.30 11.14
N PRO A 140 -29.75 47.63 12.36
CA PRO A 140 -28.95 46.73 13.18
C PRO A 140 -29.71 45.50 13.69
N ALA A 141 -31.04 45.52 13.66
CA ALA A 141 -31.91 44.42 14.08
C ALA A 141 -32.34 43.48 12.92
N ASP A 142 -31.84 43.69 11.69
CA ASP A 142 -32.14 42.83 10.55
C ASP A 142 -31.18 41.63 10.50
N ALA A 143 -31.67 40.46 10.93
CA ALA A 143 -30.89 39.24 10.97
C ALA A 143 -30.51 38.70 9.59
N ALA A 144 -31.38 38.87 8.58
CA ALA A 144 -31.12 38.41 7.22
C ALA A 144 -30.02 39.25 6.57
N LEU A 145 -30.04 40.56 6.82
CA LEU A 145 -28.98 41.47 6.38
C LEU A 145 -27.63 41.11 7.01
N ALA A 146 -27.60 40.79 8.30
CA ALA A 146 -26.38 40.37 8.99
C ALA A 146 -25.83 39.03 8.44
N LEU A 147 -26.71 38.09 8.07
CA LEU A 147 -26.33 36.84 7.40
C LEU A 147 -25.72 37.11 6.01
N ASP A 148 -26.38 37.91 5.19
CA ASP A 148 -25.88 38.26 3.85
C ASP A 148 -24.53 38.97 3.90
N GLN A 149 -24.34 39.87 4.88
CA GLN A 149 -23.06 40.50 5.17
C GLN A 149 -21.99 39.44 5.52
N GLY A 150 -22.31 38.49 6.40
CA GLY A 150 -21.40 37.41 6.80
C GLY A 150 -20.95 36.55 5.61
N ARG A 151 -21.87 36.19 4.71
CA ARG A 151 -21.56 35.44 3.46
C ARG A 151 -20.64 36.24 2.53
N CYS A 152 -20.92 37.52 2.34
CA CYS A 152 -20.09 38.39 1.51
C CYS A 152 -18.67 38.52 2.06
N LEU A 153 -18.52 38.71 3.37
CA LEU A 153 -17.22 38.82 4.04
C LEU A 153 -16.43 37.51 4.00
N HIS A 154 -17.11 36.35 4.12
CA HIS A 154 -16.48 35.05 3.96
C HIS A 154 -15.91 34.87 2.54
N ALA A 155 -16.68 35.22 1.52
CA ALA A 155 -16.22 35.15 0.13
C ALA A 155 -15.04 36.07 -0.19
N LEU A 156 -14.84 37.13 0.61
CA LEU A 156 -13.68 38.04 0.56
C LEU A 156 -12.49 37.57 1.42
N GLY A 157 -12.61 36.46 2.15
CA GLY A 157 -11.60 36.00 3.10
C GLY A 157 -11.47 36.87 4.37
N ARG A 158 -12.41 37.80 4.62
CA ARG A 158 -12.43 38.65 5.83
C ARG A 158 -13.08 37.90 6.99
N LEU A 159 -12.42 36.82 7.44
CA LEU A 159 -13.01 35.78 8.28
C LEU A 159 -13.50 36.28 9.65
N ASP A 160 -12.76 37.15 10.34
CA ASP A 160 -13.16 37.67 11.65
C ASP A 160 -14.39 38.57 11.57
N ALA A 161 -14.43 39.45 10.55
CA ALA A 161 -15.58 40.30 10.30
C ALA A 161 -16.82 39.47 9.89
N ALA A 162 -16.61 38.41 9.11
CA ALA A 162 -17.67 37.46 8.76
C ALA A 162 -18.24 36.79 10.01
N ALA A 163 -17.38 36.28 10.91
CA ALA A 163 -17.79 35.66 12.16
C ALA A 163 -18.58 36.64 13.05
N ALA A 164 -18.16 37.91 13.15
CA ALA A 164 -18.87 38.94 13.91
C ALA A 164 -20.24 39.27 13.31
N ALA A 165 -20.36 39.34 11.98
CA ALA A 165 -21.65 39.54 11.32
C ALA A 165 -22.60 38.34 11.54
N LEU A 166 -22.09 37.12 11.47
CA LEU A 166 -22.87 35.90 11.70
C LEU A 166 -23.29 35.76 13.17
N ALA A 167 -22.45 36.14 14.13
CA ALA A 167 -22.82 36.17 15.55
C ALA A 167 -23.99 37.14 15.82
N ARG A 168 -23.98 38.32 15.17
CA ARG A 168 -25.12 39.24 15.22
C ARG A 168 -26.38 38.63 14.60
N ALA A 169 -26.25 38.01 13.42
CA ALA A 169 -27.37 37.30 12.79
C ALA A 169 -27.98 36.26 13.73
N LEU A 170 -27.15 35.47 14.42
CA LEU A 170 -27.57 34.45 15.38
C LEU A 170 -28.24 35.01 16.64
N SER A 171 -27.86 36.21 17.10
CA SER A 171 -28.54 36.86 18.24
C SER A 171 -29.95 37.38 17.92
N LEU A 172 -30.27 37.53 16.62
CA LEU A 172 -31.50 38.16 16.14
C LEU A 172 -32.43 37.15 15.44
N ALA A 173 -31.88 36.08 14.86
CA ALA A 173 -32.61 35.14 14.03
C ALA A 173 -33.19 33.95 14.82
N THR A 174 -34.29 33.43 14.30
CA THR A 174 -34.78 32.07 14.59
C THR A 174 -35.07 31.35 13.27
N GLY A 175 -35.29 30.03 13.29
CA GLY A 175 -35.63 29.24 12.10
C GLY A 175 -34.55 29.25 11.01
N THR A 176 -34.95 29.25 9.74
CA THR A 176 -34.05 29.08 8.58
C THR A 176 -32.92 30.12 8.50
N THR A 177 -33.15 31.35 8.94
CA THR A 177 -32.09 32.39 8.98
C THR A 177 -31.00 32.03 10.00
N ALA A 178 -31.38 31.49 11.16
CA ALA A 178 -30.43 31.03 12.17
C ALA A 178 -29.64 29.81 11.66
N ALA A 179 -30.32 28.87 10.99
CA ALA A 179 -29.66 27.72 10.36
C ALA A 179 -28.62 28.15 9.32
N GLY A 180 -29.00 29.08 8.42
CA GLY A 180 -28.10 29.62 7.40
C GLY A 180 -26.89 30.35 8.00
N ALA A 181 -27.08 31.06 9.12
CA ALA A 181 -26.00 31.71 9.85
C ALA A 181 -25.04 30.72 10.51
N HIS A 182 -25.56 29.66 11.14
CA HIS A 182 -24.75 28.58 11.70
C HIS A 182 -23.93 27.83 10.64
N ILE A 183 -24.55 27.45 9.51
CA ILE A 183 -23.84 26.75 8.41
C ILE A 183 -22.74 27.63 7.81
N THR A 184 -23.04 28.92 7.59
CA THR A 184 -22.03 29.87 7.07
C THR A 184 -20.91 30.08 8.10
N LEU A 185 -21.24 30.12 9.39
CA LEU A 185 -20.25 30.23 10.47
C LEU A 185 -19.34 29.01 10.50
N GLY A 186 -19.88 27.81 10.27
CA GLY A 186 -19.07 26.59 10.13
C GLY A 186 -17.99 26.73 9.06
N ARG A 187 -18.35 27.19 7.86
CA ARG A 187 -17.39 27.42 6.76
C ARG A 187 -16.34 28.49 7.08
N VAL A 188 -16.75 29.56 7.78
CA VAL A 188 -15.81 30.60 8.24
C VAL A 188 -14.82 30.02 9.25
N ARG A 189 -15.29 29.21 10.21
CA ARG A 189 -14.44 28.58 11.24
C ARG A 189 -13.47 27.58 10.64
N GLU A 190 -13.92 26.81 9.64
CA GLU A 190 -13.07 25.89 8.88
C GLU A 190 -11.95 26.65 8.14
N ALA A 191 -12.27 27.75 7.48
CA ALA A 191 -11.28 28.62 6.85
C ALA A 191 -10.31 29.29 7.85
N GLN A 192 -10.71 29.43 9.12
CA GLN A 192 -9.86 29.89 10.22
C GLN A 192 -9.00 28.75 10.84
N GLY A 193 -9.16 27.50 10.38
CA GLY A 193 -8.51 26.32 10.97
C GLY A 193 -9.10 25.87 12.30
N GLN A 194 -10.30 26.35 12.67
CA GLN A 194 -10.99 26.03 13.91
C GLN A 194 -11.98 24.87 13.68
N ASP A 195 -11.46 23.69 13.35
CA ASP A 195 -12.24 22.55 12.87
C ASP A 195 -13.32 22.08 13.88
N ASP A 196 -13.03 22.05 15.19
CA ASP A 196 -14.04 21.67 16.20
C ASP A 196 -15.19 22.68 16.31
N ALA A 197 -14.87 23.98 16.24
CA ALA A 197 -15.87 25.04 16.24
C ALA A 197 -16.69 25.04 14.96
N ALA A 198 -16.08 24.67 13.83
CA ALA A 198 -16.77 24.50 12.56
C ALA A 198 -17.80 23.37 12.63
N LEU A 199 -17.40 22.21 13.17
CA LEU A 199 -18.29 21.07 13.34
C LEU A 199 -19.46 21.39 14.26
N ALA A 200 -19.21 22.04 15.40
CA ALA A 200 -20.26 22.48 16.32
C ALA A 200 -21.24 23.47 15.65
N ALA A 201 -20.74 24.38 14.80
CA ALA A 201 -21.57 25.31 14.06
C ALA A 201 -22.43 24.60 12.99
N TYR A 202 -21.89 23.63 12.25
CA TYR A 202 -22.68 22.82 11.31
C TYR A 202 -23.79 22.05 12.04
N GLN A 203 -23.46 21.40 13.16
CA GLN A 203 -24.43 20.67 13.98
C GLN A 203 -25.53 21.59 14.53
N ALA A 204 -25.17 22.77 15.03
CA ALA A 204 -26.14 23.75 15.51
C ALA A 204 -27.10 24.22 14.40
N GLY A 205 -26.59 24.43 13.18
CA GLY A 205 -27.41 24.80 12.03
C GLY A 205 -28.40 23.71 11.63
N LEU A 206 -27.95 22.46 11.61
CA LEU A 206 -28.78 21.29 11.27
C LEU A 206 -29.79 20.93 12.37
N ALA A 207 -29.51 21.29 13.63
CA ALA A 207 -30.40 21.09 14.76
C ALA A 207 -31.56 22.10 14.84
N VAL A 208 -31.59 23.12 13.98
CA VAL A 208 -32.70 24.08 13.93
C VAL A 208 -34.00 23.36 13.56
N PRO A 209 -35.04 23.41 14.41
CA PRO A 209 -36.27 22.66 14.19
C PRO A 209 -36.94 22.99 12.85
N GLY A 210 -37.29 21.95 12.10
CA GLY A 210 -38.01 22.05 10.83
C GLY A 210 -37.16 22.38 9.60
N LEU A 211 -35.84 22.57 9.74
CA LEU A 211 -34.97 22.93 8.61
C LEU A 211 -35.08 21.97 7.40
N PRO A 212 -35.01 20.63 7.55
CA PRO A 212 -35.09 19.73 6.40
C PRO A 212 -36.41 19.83 5.63
N ALA A 213 -37.49 20.24 6.30
CA ALA A 213 -38.80 20.42 5.68
C ALA A 213 -38.97 21.82 5.05
N SER A 214 -38.37 22.86 5.65
CA SER A 214 -38.49 24.24 5.16
C SER A 214 -37.50 24.58 4.05
N ASP A 215 -36.29 24.03 4.09
CA ASP A 215 -35.24 24.23 3.09
C ASP A 215 -34.33 22.99 2.99
N PRO A 216 -34.76 21.94 2.26
CA PRO A 216 -33.98 20.71 2.12
C PRO A 216 -32.64 20.92 1.42
N ALA A 217 -32.54 21.92 0.53
CA ALA A 217 -31.30 22.23 -0.18
C ALA A 217 -30.25 22.80 0.77
N MET A 218 -30.64 23.71 1.67
CA MET A 218 -29.75 24.25 2.70
C MET A 218 -29.29 23.15 3.67
N ALA A 219 -30.21 22.30 4.12
CA ALA A 219 -29.88 21.17 4.99
C ALA A 219 -28.88 20.22 4.30
N ALA A 220 -29.09 19.88 3.02
CA ALA A 220 -28.17 19.05 2.25
C ALA A 220 -26.77 19.68 2.11
N GLN A 221 -26.69 20.98 1.84
CA GLN A 221 -25.41 21.71 1.77
C GLN A 221 -24.68 21.75 3.12
N GLY A 222 -25.42 21.88 4.23
CA GLY A 222 -24.86 21.80 5.59
C GLY A 222 -24.28 20.43 5.90
N LEU A 223 -25.03 19.37 5.59
CA LEU A 223 -24.59 17.97 5.75
C LEU A 223 -23.39 17.63 4.86
N GLN A 224 -23.35 18.12 3.62
CA GLN A 224 -22.21 17.95 2.72
C GLN A 224 -20.94 18.61 3.27
N ALA A 225 -21.06 19.83 3.81
CA ALA A 225 -19.93 20.54 4.42
C ALA A 225 -19.46 19.85 5.70
N GLN A 226 -20.40 19.38 6.54
CA GLN A 226 -20.09 18.56 7.71
C GLN A 226 -19.35 17.27 7.32
N GLY A 227 -19.82 16.57 6.29
CA GLY A 227 -19.18 15.35 5.79
C GLY A 227 -17.74 15.59 5.31
N ALA A 228 -17.49 16.69 4.61
CA ALA A 228 -16.14 17.05 4.16
C ALA A 228 -15.19 17.31 5.34
N LEU A 229 -15.65 18.03 6.36
CA LEU A 229 -14.87 18.31 7.56
C LEU A 229 -14.59 17.03 8.37
N LEU A 230 -15.60 16.17 8.54
CA LEU A 230 -15.44 14.88 9.20
C LEU A 230 -14.44 13.98 8.46
N HIS A 231 -14.45 14.01 7.12
CA HIS A 231 -13.48 13.28 6.32
C HIS A 231 -12.06 13.79 6.55
N LYS A 232 -11.86 15.11 6.60
CA LYS A 232 -10.57 15.74 6.94
C LYS A 232 -10.06 15.37 8.34
N GLN A 233 -10.97 15.08 9.27
CA GLN A 233 -10.66 14.64 10.64
C GLN A 233 -10.46 13.12 10.77
N ASP A 234 -10.32 12.38 9.67
CA ASP A 234 -10.22 10.90 9.63
C ASP A 234 -11.44 10.16 10.24
N ARG A 235 -12.59 10.84 10.38
CA ARG A 235 -13.85 10.26 10.88
C ARG A 235 -14.70 9.71 9.74
N ALA A 236 -14.15 8.73 9.04
CA ALA A 236 -14.70 8.23 7.78
C ALA A 236 -16.16 7.71 7.89
N GLN A 237 -16.52 6.96 8.95
CA GLN A 237 -17.89 6.48 9.12
C GLN A 237 -18.89 7.62 9.31
N ASP A 238 -18.55 8.62 10.13
CA ASP A 238 -19.42 9.77 10.37
C ASP A 238 -19.57 10.63 9.11
N ALA A 239 -18.50 10.78 8.34
CA ALA A 239 -18.51 11.48 7.06
C ALA A 239 -19.46 10.80 6.05
N ALA A 240 -19.42 9.46 5.95
CA ALA A 240 -20.32 8.71 5.08
C ALA A 240 -21.79 8.94 5.45
N VAL A 241 -22.13 8.87 6.74
CA VAL A 241 -23.51 9.14 7.24
C VAL A 241 -23.96 10.54 6.87
N ALA A 242 -23.08 11.55 7.03
CA ALA A 242 -23.41 12.93 6.68
C ALA A 242 -23.66 13.09 5.17
N TYR A 243 -22.83 12.48 4.31
CA TYR A 243 -23.04 12.53 2.87
C TYR A 243 -24.28 11.77 2.41
N GLU A 244 -24.57 10.60 2.97
CA GLU A 244 -25.78 9.83 2.68
C GLU A 244 -27.04 10.63 3.07
N ALA A 245 -27.03 11.29 4.23
CA ALA A 245 -28.10 12.17 4.65
C ALA A 245 -28.26 13.39 3.71
N ALA A 246 -27.15 13.96 3.23
CA ALA A 246 -27.18 15.04 2.24
C ALA A 246 -27.83 14.58 0.92
N LEU A 247 -27.48 13.39 0.45
CA LEU A 247 -28.01 12.81 -0.80
C LEU A 247 -29.47 12.35 -0.68
N ALA A 248 -29.93 11.99 0.52
CA ALA A 248 -31.34 11.72 0.78
C ALA A 248 -32.23 12.97 0.62
N LEU A 249 -31.68 14.15 0.93
CA LEU A 249 -32.37 15.44 0.76
C LEU A 249 -32.19 16.02 -0.65
N ALA A 250 -31.01 15.86 -1.24
CA ALA A 250 -30.68 16.36 -2.57
C ALA A 250 -29.91 15.30 -3.38
N PRO A 251 -30.62 14.40 -4.09
CA PRO A 251 -29.98 13.32 -4.84
C PRO A 251 -29.03 13.78 -5.95
N ASP A 252 -29.18 14.98 -6.49
CA ASP A 252 -28.34 15.50 -7.58
C ASP A 252 -27.13 16.31 -7.08
N LEU A 253 -26.84 16.31 -5.76
CA LEU A 253 -25.71 17.03 -5.18
C LEU A 253 -24.38 16.32 -5.46
N LEU A 254 -23.81 16.57 -6.66
CA LEU A 254 -22.57 15.92 -7.12
C LEU A 254 -21.38 16.01 -6.15
N PRO A 255 -21.10 17.15 -5.47
CA PRO A 255 -20.01 17.22 -4.50
C PRO A 255 -20.19 16.27 -3.31
N ALA A 256 -21.42 16.06 -2.84
CA ALA A 256 -21.70 15.11 -1.76
C ALA A 256 -21.50 13.66 -2.24
N ARG A 257 -21.91 13.35 -3.47
CA ARG A 257 -21.71 12.03 -4.08
C ARG A 257 -20.22 11.73 -4.31
N PHE A 258 -19.46 12.70 -4.81
CA PHE A 258 -18.01 12.55 -4.98
C PHE A 258 -17.30 12.37 -3.63
N GLY A 259 -17.65 13.17 -2.62
CA GLY A 259 -17.11 13.03 -1.25
C GLY A 259 -17.45 11.68 -0.61
N LEU A 260 -18.68 11.18 -0.79
CA LEU A 260 -19.06 9.83 -0.36
C LEU A 260 -18.20 8.76 -1.05
N GLY A 261 -17.94 8.89 -2.35
CA GLY A 261 -17.05 8.00 -3.09
C GLY A 261 -15.64 7.94 -2.51
N GLN A 262 -15.05 9.09 -2.17
CA GLN A 262 -13.72 9.16 -1.54
C GLN A 262 -13.70 8.48 -0.17
N VAL A 263 -14.69 8.76 0.68
CA VAL A 263 -14.81 8.16 2.01
C VAL A 263 -14.99 6.64 1.92
N LEU A 264 -15.86 6.15 1.03
CA LEU A 264 -16.09 4.72 0.82
C LEU A 264 -14.83 4.00 0.32
N ALA A 265 -14.04 4.65 -0.54
CA ALA A 265 -12.75 4.11 -1.00
C ALA A 265 -11.75 3.98 0.15
N GLY A 266 -11.68 4.97 1.05
CA GLY A 266 -10.86 4.92 2.27
C GLY A 266 -11.29 3.82 3.24
N LEU A 267 -12.60 3.54 3.33
CA LEU A 267 -13.18 2.44 4.12
C LEU A 267 -13.05 1.05 3.47
N GLY A 268 -12.42 0.93 2.29
CA GLY A 268 -12.27 -0.32 1.56
C GLY A 268 -13.56 -0.82 0.86
N ARG A 269 -14.63 -0.01 0.83
CA ARG A 269 -15.90 -0.33 0.13
C ARG A 269 -15.79 0.05 -1.35
N LEU A 270 -14.89 -0.62 -2.07
CA LEU A 270 -14.42 -0.18 -3.39
C LEU A 270 -15.52 -0.15 -4.47
N GLU A 271 -16.48 -1.08 -4.48
CA GLU A 271 -17.55 -1.04 -5.50
C GLU A 271 -18.52 0.10 -5.30
N ALA A 272 -18.98 0.33 -4.06
CA ALA A 272 -19.87 1.44 -3.74
C ALA A 272 -19.21 2.80 -4.03
N ALA A 273 -17.89 2.90 -3.81
CA ALA A 273 -17.12 4.08 -4.20
C ALA A 273 -17.10 4.28 -5.72
N ALA A 274 -16.90 3.21 -6.50
CA ALA A 274 -16.90 3.27 -7.96
C ALA A 274 -18.27 3.67 -8.51
N ASP A 275 -19.36 3.18 -7.93
CA ASP A 275 -20.72 3.57 -8.29
C ASP A 275 -20.96 5.07 -8.04
N CYS A 276 -20.43 5.61 -6.93
CA CYS A 276 -20.49 7.04 -6.64
C CYS A 276 -19.79 7.87 -7.72
N PHE A 277 -18.55 7.50 -8.10
CA PHE A 277 -17.80 8.21 -9.14
C PHE A 277 -18.45 8.07 -10.51
N GLN A 278 -18.97 6.88 -10.85
CA GLN A 278 -19.69 6.67 -12.10
C GLN A 278 -20.94 7.54 -12.19
N ALA A 279 -21.73 7.62 -11.11
CA ALA A 279 -22.93 8.47 -11.08
C ALA A 279 -22.60 9.98 -11.12
N VAL A 280 -21.40 10.40 -10.70
CA VAL A 280 -20.91 11.77 -10.98
C VAL A 280 -20.66 11.94 -12.47
N LEU A 281 -19.96 11.01 -13.11
CA LEU A 281 -19.64 11.05 -14.55
C LEU A 281 -20.87 10.93 -15.46
N ASP A 282 -21.93 10.25 -15.03
CA ASP A 282 -23.18 10.15 -15.78
C ASP A 282 -23.90 11.50 -15.88
N ARG A 283 -23.65 12.42 -14.93
CA ARG A 283 -24.22 13.77 -14.89
C ARG A 283 -23.27 14.83 -15.41
N ASP A 284 -21.98 14.66 -15.15
CA ASP A 284 -20.91 15.53 -15.61
C ASP A 284 -19.79 14.70 -16.26
N PRO A 285 -19.93 14.33 -17.55
CA PRO A 285 -18.93 13.53 -18.26
C PRO A 285 -17.56 14.21 -18.40
N ALA A 286 -17.49 15.52 -18.21
CA ALA A 286 -16.25 16.30 -18.29
C ALA A 286 -15.53 16.43 -16.94
N ASN A 287 -15.99 15.71 -15.91
CA ASN A 287 -15.40 15.76 -14.57
C ASN A 287 -14.07 14.98 -14.50
N LEU A 288 -12.95 15.68 -14.75
CA LEU A 288 -11.61 15.06 -14.73
C LEU A 288 -11.30 14.39 -13.39
N MET A 289 -11.68 15.00 -12.25
CA MET A 289 -11.41 14.46 -10.92
C MET A 289 -12.12 13.12 -10.71
N ALA A 290 -13.35 12.96 -11.20
CA ALA A 290 -14.09 11.69 -11.11
C ALA A 290 -13.50 10.63 -12.04
N CYS A 291 -13.02 10.99 -13.24
CA CYS A 291 -12.28 10.06 -14.11
C CYS A 291 -10.99 9.58 -13.43
N GLU A 292 -10.21 10.50 -12.85
CA GLU A 292 -8.97 10.20 -12.14
C GLU A 292 -9.21 9.29 -10.93
N ALA A 293 -10.20 9.62 -10.09
CA ALA A 293 -10.57 8.80 -8.94
C ALA A 293 -11.07 7.41 -9.35
N LEU A 294 -11.84 7.30 -10.44
CA LEU A 294 -12.38 6.03 -10.91
C LEU A 294 -11.30 5.10 -11.44
N TRP A 295 -10.35 5.57 -12.27
CA TRP A 295 -9.32 4.66 -12.80
C TRP A 295 -8.39 4.15 -11.70
N GLN A 296 -8.00 5.01 -10.75
CA GLN A 296 -7.16 4.63 -9.60
C GLN A 296 -7.86 3.59 -8.73
N LEU A 297 -9.16 3.75 -8.53
CA LEU A 297 -9.97 2.81 -7.77
C LEU A 297 -10.10 1.47 -8.49
N ARG A 298 -10.35 1.46 -9.81
CA ARG A 298 -10.42 0.24 -10.63
C ARG A 298 -9.08 -0.48 -10.71
N GLU A 299 -7.96 0.26 -10.70
CA GLU A 299 -6.63 -0.32 -10.56
C GLU A 299 -6.47 -1.06 -9.23
N ARG A 300 -6.86 -0.43 -8.11
CA ARG A 300 -6.81 -1.07 -6.77
C ARG A 300 -7.71 -2.30 -6.65
N GLN A 301 -8.71 -2.44 -7.52
CA GLN A 301 -9.57 -3.62 -7.63
C GLN A 301 -9.01 -4.69 -8.59
N GLU A 302 -7.82 -4.49 -9.15
CA GLU A 302 -7.21 -5.37 -10.15
C GLU A 302 -8.08 -5.55 -11.41
N ARG A 303 -8.74 -4.46 -11.83
CA ARG A 303 -9.57 -4.41 -13.06
C ARG A 303 -8.94 -3.49 -14.12
N PRO A 304 -7.84 -3.91 -14.77
CA PRO A 304 -7.06 -3.07 -15.68
C PRO A 304 -7.87 -2.54 -16.86
N ASP A 305 -8.73 -3.34 -17.50
CA ASP A 305 -9.60 -2.89 -18.60
C ASP A 305 -10.49 -1.69 -18.23
N GLN A 306 -11.13 -1.76 -17.06
CA GLN A 306 -12.02 -0.70 -16.58
C GLN A 306 -11.22 0.54 -16.16
N ALA A 307 -10.03 0.33 -15.57
CA ALA A 307 -9.11 1.41 -15.26
C ALA A 307 -8.65 2.13 -16.53
N LEU A 308 -8.25 1.38 -17.57
CA LEU A 308 -7.85 1.94 -18.86
C LEU A 308 -8.98 2.75 -19.51
N ALA A 309 -10.22 2.27 -19.49
CA ALA A 309 -11.35 3.02 -20.04
C ALA A 309 -11.59 4.37 -19.33
N ALA A 310 -11.49 4.40 -17.99
CA ALA A 310 -11.62 5.64 -17.23
C ALA A 310 -10.41 6.58 -17.42
N LEU A 311 -9.21 6.01 -17.54
CA LEU A 311 -7.98 6.76 -17.81
C LEU A 311 -7.95 7.35 -19.23
N ASP A 312 -8.43 6.61 -20.23
CA ASP A 312 -8.57 7.09 -21.61
C ASP A 312 -9.54 8.27 -21.69
N ARG A 313 -10.62 8.27 -20.89
CA ARG A 313 -11.49 9.44 -20.73
C ARG A 313 -10.76 10.62 -20.08
N ALA A 314 -9.97 10.39 -19.04
CA ALA A 314 -9.16 11.44 -18.42
C ALA A 314 -8.17 12.06 -19.42
N LEU A 315 -7.51 11.23 -20.23
CA LEU A 315 -6.60 11.68 -21.30
C LEU A 315 -7.32 12.39 -22.45
N ALA A 316 -8.56 12.02 -22.77
CA ALA A 316 -9.36 12.76 -23.74
C ALA A 316 -9.68 14.20 -23.26
N LEU A 317 -9.85 14.39 -21.95
CA LEU A 317 -10.04 15.71 -21.34
C LEU A 317 -8.73 16.49 -21.16
N ALA A 318 -7.61 15.79 -20.93
CA ALA A 318 -6.30 16.37 -20.70
C ALA A 318 -5.18 15.56 -21.40
N PRO A 319 -4.99 15.71 -22.73
CA PRO A 319 -4.08 14.87 -23.51
C PRO A 319 -2.60 15.11 -23.22
N ASP A 320 -2.24 16.32 -22.78
CA ASP A 320 -0.85 16.73 -22.53
C ASP A 320 -0.41 16.48 -21.08
N ARG A 321 -0.88 15.40 -20.45
CA ARG A 321 -0.56 15.02 -19.06
C ARG A 321 0.40 13.83 -19.01
N PRO A 322 1.72 14.05 -18.81
CA PRO A 322 2.72 12.98 -18.80
C PRO A 322 2.48 11.91 -17.73
N ASP A 323 1.95 12.30 -16.58
CA ASP A 323 1.59 11.41 -15.48
C ASP A 323 0.48 10.43 -15.87
N LEU A 324 -0.56 10.88 -16.57
CA LEU A 324 -1.64 10.03 -17.08
C LEU A 324 -1.17 9.10 -18.20
N LEU A 325 -0.32 9.59 -19.10
CA LEU A 325 0.29 8.77 -20.16
C LEU A 325 1.19 7.67 -19.58
N PHE A 326 1.97 7.99 -18.55
CA PHE A 326 2.79 7.01 -17.83
C PHE A 326 1.92 5.95 -17.14
N ALA A 327 0.87 6.38 -16.43
CA ALA A 327 -0.09 5.47 -15.80
C ALA A 327 -0.75 4.55 -16.82
N ARG A 328 -1.09 5.06 -18.01
CA ARG A 328 -1.69 4.27 -19.09
C ARG A 328 -0.75 3.21 -19.60
N ALA A 329 0.50 3.57 -19.90
CA ALA A 329 1.51 2.61 -20.34
C ALA A 329 1.74 1.51 -19.29
N ARG A 330 1.73 1.87 -18.02
CA ARG A 330 1.86 0.93 -16.90
C ARG A 330 0.66 -0.01 -16.76
N LEU A 331 -0.56 0.50 -16.88
CA LEU A 331 -1.79 -0.31 -16.84
C LEU A 331 -1.86 -1.27 -18.03
N LEU A 332 -1.46 -0.84 -19.23
CA LEU A 332 -1.37 -1.72 -20.40
C LEU A 332 -0.45 -2.92 -20.16
N HIS A 333 0.66 -2.71 -19.45
CA HIS A 333 1.54 -3.81 -19.07
C HIS A 333 0.87 -4.74 -18.05
N GLN A 334 0.20 -4.19 -17.02
CA GLN A 334 -0.56 -4.99 -16.05
C GLN A 334 -1.66 -5.84 -16.69
N ASP A 335 -2.27 -5.32 -17.76
CA ASP A 335 -3.26 -6.01 -18.60
C ASP A 335 -2.65 -7.00 -19.60
N GLN A 336 -1.34 -7.27 -19.52
CA GLN A 336 -0.58 -8.15 -20.43
C GLN A 336 -0.55 -7.69 -21.90
N ARG A 337 -0.88 -6.40 -22.17
CA ARG A 337 -0.82 -5.77 -23.49
C ARG A 337 0.55 -5.12 -23.71
N ASP A 338 1.60 -5.91 -23.54
CA ASP A 338 3.01 -5.45 -23.55
C ASP A 338 3.41 -4.76 -24.86
N GLY A 339 2.80 -5.16 -25.97
CA GLY A 339 2.96 -4.49 -27.27
C GLY A 339 2.60 -3.02 -27.23
N GLU A 340 1.41 -2.74 -26.71
CA GLU A 340 0.88 -1.39 -26.61
C GLU A 340 1.57 -0.60 -25.51
N ALA A 341 1.95 -1.24 -24.40
CA ALA A 341 2.73 -0.63 -23.33
C ALA A 341 4.10 -0.12 -23.84
N VAL A 342 4.83 -0.93 -24.62
CA VAL A 342 6.11 -0.51 -25.22
C VAL A 342 5.93 0.71 -26.12
N SER A 343 4.89 0.72 -26.96
CA SER A 343 4.58 1.86 -27.83
C SER A 343 4.16 3.10 -27.04
N ALA A 344 3.38 2.92 -25.96
CA ALA A 344 2.93 4.02 -25.10
C ALA A 344 4.11 4.67 -24.36
N TYR A 345 5.04 3.87 -23.81
CA TYR A 345 6.26 4.42 -23.22
C TYR A 345 7.14 5.14 -24.25
N ALA A 346 7.24 4.63 -25.48
CA ALA A 346 7.97 5.30 -26.55
C ALA A 346 7.35 6.67 -26.90
N ALA A 347 6.02 6.74 -26.98
CA ALA A 347 5.30 7.99 -27.24
C ALA A 347 5.50 9.01 -26.11
N LEU A 348 5.40 8.58 -24.85
CA LEU A 348 5.67 9.43 -23.69
C LEU A 348 7.09 10.00 -23.73
N MET A 349 8.10 9.14 -23.98
CA MET A 349 9.51 9.58 -24.04
C MET A 349 9.80 10.57 -25.16
N ALA A 350 9.01 10.57 -26.24
CA ALA A 350 9.14 11.50 -27.36
C ALA A 350 8.61 12.92 -27.06
N MET A 351 7.95 13.13 -25.90
CA MET A 351 7.53 14.45 -25.47
C MET A 351 8.74 15.36 -25.18
N GLY A 352 8.70 16.59 -25.69
CA GLY A 352 9.80 17.55 -25.59
C GLY A 352 10.12 17.99 -24.16
N ASP A 353 9.10 18.19 -23.32
CA ASP A 353 9.20 18.70 -21.95
C ASP A 353 8.93 17.61 -20.89
N LEU A 354 9.54 16.44 -21.05
CA LEU A 354 9.40 15.34 -20.10
C LEU A 354 10.44 15.47 -18.97
N ALA A 355 9.97 15.52 -17.72
CA ALA A 355 10.84 15.53 -16.55
C ALA A 355 11.86 14.36 -16.61
N PRO A 356 13.16 14.60 -16.31
CA PRO A 356 14.20 13.58 -16.44
C PRO A 356 13.90 12.28 -15.68
N ASP A 357 13.39 12.38 -14.45
CA ASP A 357 13.06 11.21 -13.63
C ASP A 357 11.94 10.37 -14.26
N LEU A 358 10.91 11.03 -14.83
CA LEU A 358 9.81 10.35 -15.50
C LEU A 358 10.28 9.72 -16.81
N ARG A 359 11.18 10.38 -17.56
CA ARG A 359 11.81 9.81 -18.76
C ARG A 359 12.63 8.56 -18.41
N ALA A 360 13.42 8.62 -17.35
CA ALA A 360 14.23 7.51 -16.88
C ALA A 360 13.36 6.32 -16.40
N ALA A 361 12.28 6.60 -15.67
CA ALA A 361 11.32 5.58 -15.25
C ALA A 361 10.61 4.92 -16.45
N ALA A 362 10.21 5.72 -17.44
CA ALA A 362 9.60 5.22 -18.68
C ALA A 362 10.59 4.36 -19.49
N ALA A 363 11.84 4.80 -19.61
CA ALA A 363 12.91 4.05 -20.25
C ALA A 363 13.16 2.70 -19.57
N SER A 364 13.23 2.69 -18.23
CA SER A 364 13.44 1.47 -17.43
C SER A 364 12.31 0.46 -17.61
N ASN A 365 11.06 0.92 -17.52
CA ASN A 365 9.90 0.05 -17.75
C ASN A 365 9.87 -0.48 -19.18
N ARG A 366 10.08 0.38 -20.19
CA ARG A 366 10.13 -0.02 -21.59
C ARG A 366 11.26 -1.02 -21.88
N ALA A 367 12.46 -0.79 -21.35
CA ALA A 367 13.61 -1.68 -21.52
C ALA A 367 13.34 -3.06 -20.91
N THR A 368 12.68 -3.12 -19.75
CA THR A 368 12.27 -4.38 -19.11
C THR A 368 11.34 -5.19 -20.01
N LEU A 369 10.34 -4.53 -20.62
CA LEU A 369 9.42 -5.18 -21.56
C LEU A 369 10.12 -5.66 -22.83
N LEU A 370 11.05 -4.87 -23.37
CA LEU A 370 11.83 -5.26 -24.55
C LEU A 370 12.70 -6.48 -24.26
N VAL A 371 13.33 -6.55 -23.08
CA VAL A 371 14.08 -7.73 -22.63
C VAL A 371 13.19 -8.96 -22.54
N ALA A 372 12.00 -8.84 -21.93
CA ALA A 372 11.04 -9.95 -21.82
C ALA A 372 10.61 -10.50 -23.19
N ARG A 373 10.57 -9.63 -24.20
CA ARG A 373 10.24 -9.98 -25.60
C ARG A 373 11.44 -10.46 -26.43
N GLY A 374 12.64 -10.48 -25.85
CA GLY A 374 13.87 -10.91 -26.51
C GLY A 374 14.57 -9.83 -27.35
N ASP A 375 14.08 -8.59 -27.34
CA ASP A 375 14.69 -7.47 -28.08
C ASP A 375 15.74 -6.74 -27.23
N ILE A 376 16.83 -7.46 -26.95
CA ILE A 376 17.91 -6.98 -26.06
C ILE A 376 18.63 -5.76 -26.66
N ALA A 377 18.74 -5.69 -27.99
CA ALA A 377 19.40 -4.56 -28.66
C ALA A 377 18.59 -3.26 -28.51
N ALA A 378 17.26 -3.31 -28.66
CA ALA A 378 16.42 -2.14 -28.42
C ALA A 378 16.41 -1.73 -26.94
N ALA A 379 16.44 -2.69 -26.01
CA ALA A 379 16.60 -2.39 -24.59
C ALA A 379 17.95 -1.70 -24.30
N ALA A 380 19.04 -2.16 -24.91
CA ALA A 380 20.37 -1.57 -24.77
C ALA A 380 20.43 -0.10 -25.24
N ALA A 381 19.68 0.25 -26.29
CA ALA A 381 19.61 1.62 -26.78
C ALA A 381 19.01 2.61 -25.76
N LEU A 382 18.27 2.13 -24.75
CA LEU A 382 17.65 2.94 -23.70
C LEU A 382 18.57 3.16 -22.49
N LEU A 383 19.76 2.55 -22.45
CA LEU A 383 20.67 2.65 -21.30
C LEU A 383 20.99 4.07 -20.84
N PRO A 384 21.24 5.06 -21.72
CA PRO A 384 21.54 6.42 -21.28
C PRO A 384 20.41 7.02 -20.42
N ASP A 385 19.14 6.77 -20.78
CA ASP A 385 17.99 7.25 -20.02
C ASP A 385 17.79 6.42 -18.74
N VAL A 386 17.98 5.09 -18.80
CA VAL A 386 17.87 4.20 -17.64
C VAL A 386 18.88 4.56 -16.55
N GLN A 387 20.10 4.97 -16.93
CA GLN A 387 21.15 5.35 -15.99
C GLN A 387 20.87 6.66 -15.23
N ALA A 388 19.93 7.48 -15.71
CA ALA A 388 19.49 8.67 -15.00
C ALA A 388 18.46 8.36 -13.89
N LEU A 389 17.95 7.13 -13.82
CA LEU A 389 16.94 6.75 -12.84
C LEU A 389 17.54 6.72 -11.42
N VAL A 390 16.90 7.45 -10.51
CA VAL A 390 17.24 7.44 -9.09
C VAL A 390 16.25 6.53 -8.34
N PRO A 391 16.70 5.45 -7.67
CA PRO A 391 15.83 4.59 -6.87
C PRO A 391 15.15 5.36 -5.72
N GLY A 392 13.89 4.99 -5.43
CA GLY A 392 13.05 5.67 -4.43
C GLY A 392 13.56 5.62 -2.98
N ALA A 393 12.92 6.40 -2.09
CA ALA A 393 13.15 6.34 -0.64
C ALA A 393 12.24 5.27 0.00
N GLY A 394 12.81 4.32 0.74
CA GLY A 394 12.07 3.24 1.43
C GLY A 394 12.12 1.87 0.75
N ALA A 395 11.20 0.96 1.12
CA ALA A 395 11.19 -0.44 0.65
C ALA A 395 11.11 -0.56 -0.89
N ALA A 396 10.36 0.33 -1.53
CA ALA A 396 10.29 0.43 -3.00
C ALA A 396 11.66 0.75 -3.63
N GLY A 397 12.50 1.55 -2.97
CA GLY A 397 13.81 1.92 -3.49
C GLY A 397 14.78 0.75 -3.60
N MET A 398 14.75 -0.18 -2.64
CA MET A 398 15.55 -1.39 -2.74
C MET A 398 15.00 -2.31 -3.84
N GLU A 399 13.68 -2.47 -3.92
CA GLU A 399 13.05 -3.23 -5.00
C GLU A 399 13.41 -2.67 -6.39
N ASP A 400 13.42 -1.35 -6.55
CA ASP A 400 13.88 -0.67 -7.76
C ASP A 400 15.34 -0.99 -8.08
N CYS A 401 16.23 -1.02 -7.07
CA CYS A 401 17.63 -1.43 -7.24
C CYS A 401 17.73 -2.87 -7.75
N HIS A 402 16.98 -3.80 -7.17
CA HIS A 402 16.95 -5.22 -7.61
C HIS A 402 16.44 -5.34 -9.05
N ARG A 403 15.35 -4.64 -9.38
CA ARG A 403 14.79 -4.60 -10.74
C ARG A 403 15.79 -4.06 -11.75
N LEU A 404 16.42 -2.93 -11.43
CA LEU A 404 17.42 -2.29 -12.27
C LEU A 404 18.65 -3.18 -12.45
N ALA A 405 19.15 -3.82 -11.39
CA ALA A 405 20.29 -4.73 -11.48
C ALA A 405 20.02 -5.92 -12.40
N ARG A 406 18.82 -6.52 -12.33
CA ARG A 406 18.40 -7.60 -13.24
C ARG A 406 18.28 -7.11 -14.68
N LEU A 407 17.65 -5.95 -14.91
CA LEU A 407 17.55 -5.33 -16.23
C LEU A 407 18.94 -5.10 -16.85
N LEU A 408 19.85 -4.47 -16.10
CA LEU A 408 21.22 -4.22 -16.54
C LEU A 408 21.94 -5.53 -16.85
N ALA A 409 21.80 -6.55 -16.00
CA ALA A 409 22.39 -7.87 -16.21
C ALA A 409 21.87 -8.58 -17.49
N ASP A 410 20.60 -8.39 -17.84
CA ASP A 410 20.01 -8.93 -19.07
C ASP A 410 20.45 -8.16 -20.33
N VAL A 411 20.76 -6.86 -20.21
CA VAL A 411 21.29 -6.02 -21.29
C VAL A 411 22.81 -6.18 -21.47
N ALA A 412 23.53 -6.52 -20.42
CA ALA A 412 24.99 -6.66 -20.42
C ALA A 412 25.63 -7.62 -21.45
N PRO A 413 24.94 -8.62 -22.03
CA PRO A 413 25.49 -9.44 -23.11
C PRO A 413 25.79 -8.68 -24.40
N VAL A 414 25.17 -7.51 -24.63
CA VAL A 414 25.33 -6.74 -25.88
C VAL A 414 26.10 -5.43 -25.70
N THR A 415 26.40 -5.01 -24.48
CA THR A 415 27.06 -3.73 -24.20
C THR A 415 27.82 -3.71 -22.87
N ASP A 416 29.08 -3.28 -22.91
CA ASP A 416 29.92 -3.19 -21.70
C ASP A 416 29.47 -2.07 -20.75
N GLN A 417 28.78 -1.03 -21.24
CA GLN A 417 28.25 0.06 -20.41
C GLN A 417 27.24 -0.43 -19.35
N ALA A 418 26.54 -1.53 -19.61
CA ALA A 418 25.61 -2.11 -18.63
C ALA A 418 26.36 -2.79 -17.47
N TRP A 419 27.51 -3.42 -17.71
CA TRP A 419 28.37 -3.96 -16.64
C TRP A 419 28.87 -2.84 -15.74
N ASP A 420 29.34 -1.74 -16.32
CA ASP A 420 29.79 -0.57 -15.56
C ASP A 420 28.67 0.07 -14.75
N ALA A 421 27.47 0.17 -15.33
CA ALA A 421 26.29 0.71 -14.64
C ALA A 421 25.88 -0.15 -13.45
N LEU A 422 25.91 -1.48 -13.60
CA LEU A 422 25.64 -2.41 -12.52
C LEU A 422 26.64 -2.25 -11.36
N GLY A 423 27.94 -2.14 -11.69
CA GLY A 423 28.99 -1.88 -10.69
C GLY A 423 28.78 -0.55 -9.95
N ARG A 424 28.37 0.51 -10.65
CA ARG A 424 28.03 1.82 -10.03
C ARG A 424 26.79 1.74 -9.14
N LEU A 425 25.75 1.01 -9.55
CA LEU A 425 24.54 0.81 -8.76
C LEU A 425 24.86 0.12 -7.43
N VAL A 426 25.63 -0.97 -7.45
CA VAL A 426 26.04 -1.67 -6.22
C VAL A 426 26.88 -0.77 -5.33
N ALA A 427 27.83 -0.03 -5.91
CA ALA A 427 28.67 0.93 -5.18
C ALA A 427 27.87 2.09 -4.58
N TRP A 428 26.82 2.56 -5.26
CA TRP A 428 25.90 3.58 -4.75
C TRP A 428 25.13 3.06 -3.53
N VAL A 429 24.54 1.86 -3.61
CA VAL A 429 23.84 1.23 -2.47
C VAL A 429 24.79 1.06 -1.27
N ALA A 430 26.04 0.65 -1.53
CA ALA A 430 27.07 0.51 -0.51
C ALA A 430 27.42 1.84 0.19
N THR A 431 27.18 2.97 -0.46
CA THR A 431 27.46 4.31 0.09
C THR A 431 26.25 4.88 0.84
N GLU A 432 25.04 4.67 0.29
CA GLU A 432 23.82 5.35 0.72
C GLU A 432 23.05 4.64 1.84
N TRP A 433 23.41 3.39 2.19
CA TRP A 433 22.60 2.55 3.08
C TRP A 433 22.26 3.21 4.43
N ARG A 434 23.19 3.98 5.02
CA ARG A 434 22.96 4.69 6.29
C ARG A 434 21.98 5.86 6.14
N ALA A 435 22.06 6.59 5.03
CA ALA A 435 21.22 7.76 4.78
C ALA A 435 19.79 7.34 4.39
N ARG A 436 19.64 6.14 3.81
CA ARG A 436 18.38 5.62 3.27
C ARG A 436 17.75 4.49 4.08
N ASP A 437 18.28 4.22 5.27
CA ASP A 437 17.83 3.15 6.18
C ASP A 437 17.78 1.75 5.54
N TYR A 438 18.67 1.50 4.57
CA TYR A 438 18.82 0.16 4.00
C TYR A 438 19.62 -0.71 4.96
N PHE A 439 19.33 -2.02 4.94
CA PHE A 439 20.17 -2.98 5.65
C PHE A 439 21.62 -2.88 5.12
N TRP A 440 22.61 -2.83 6.01
CA TRP A 440 24.00 -2.55 5.62
C TRP A 440 24.58 -3.53 4.59
N LYS A 441 24.13 -4.80 4.55
CA LYS A 441 24.52 -5.79 3.52
C LYS A 441 23.74 -5.70 2.21
N SER A 442 22.87 -4.72 2.02
CA SER A 442 21.99 -4.68 0.82
C SER A 442 22.77 -4.69 -0.48
N ALA A 443 23.91 -3.99 -0.55
CA ALA A 443 24.78 -3.99 -1.73
C ALA A 443 25.36 -5.39 -2.05
N TYR A 444 25.77 -6.13 -1.01
CA TYR A 444 26.22 -7.52 -1.16
C TYR A 444 25.09 -8.42 -1.64
N TYR A 445 23.89 -8.31 -1.06
CA TYR A 445 22.74 -9.11 -1.46
C TYR A 445 22.27 -8.81 -2.89
N LEU A 446 22.32 -7.54 -3.30
CA LEU A 446 22.03 -7.15 -4.68
C LEU A 446 23.00 -7.80 -5.67
N ALA A 447 24.30 -7.78 -5.39
CA ALA A 447 25.32 -8.41 -6.22
C ALA A 447 25.16 -9.94 -6.26
N LEU A 448 24.91 -10.55 -5.09
CA LEU A 448 24.68 -11.99 -4.95
C LEU A 448 23.46 -12.45 -5.75
N GLU A 449 22.34 -11.74 -5.65
CA GLU A 449 21.12 -12.05 -6.38
C GLU A 449 21.29 -11.86 -7.89
N THR A 450 21.99 -10.82 -8.30
CA THR A 450 22.32 -10.59 -9.72
C THR A 450 23.17 -11.74 -10.27
N GLY A 451 24.14 -12.22 -9.48
CA GLY A 451 24.94 -13.38 -9.84
C GLY A 451 24.11 -14.68 -9.94
N ASN A 452 23.14 -14.87 -9.04
CA ASN A 452 22.20 -15.98 -9.11
C ASN A 452 21.32 -15.90 -10.38
N HIS A 453 20.86 -14.71 -10.76
CA HIS A 453 20.13 -14.49 -12.02
C HIS A 453 20.97 -14.87 -13.24
N LEU A 454 22.25 -14.47 -13.25
CA LEU A 454 23.18 -14.78 -14.34
C LEU A 454 23.54 -16.27 -14.45
N LEU A 455 23.56 -17.00 -13.34
CA LEU A 455 23.84 -18.44 -13.33
C LEU A 455 22.83 -19.25 -14.15
N GLY A 456 21.57 -18.82 -14.17
CA GLY A 456 20.52 -19.47 -14.96
C GLY A 456 20.57 -19.16 -16.47
N LYS A 457 21.48 -18.29 -16.92
CA LYS A 457 21.57 -17.83 -18.31
C LYS A 457 22.69 -18.57 -19.07
N PRO A 458 22.61 -18.62 -20.42
CA PRO A 458 23.71 -19.07 -21.26
C PRO A 458 25.01 -18.31 -20.94
N ASP A 459 26.14 -19.01 -20.95
CA ASP A 459 27.47 -18.47 -20.61
C ASP A 459 27.57 -17.88 -19.19
N GLY A 460 26.74 -18.36 -18.26
CA GLY A 460 26.68 -17.87 -16.88
C GLY A 460 28.05 -17.76 -16.21
N ALA A 461 28.97 -18.70 -16.46
CA ALA A 461 30.35 -18.65 -15.94
C ALA A 461 31.12 -17.39 -16.39
N ALA A 462 31.11 -17.06 -17.68
CA ALA A 462 31.78 -15.88 -18.20
C ALA A 462 31.14 -14.58 -17.66
N ARG A 463 29.80 -14.57 -17.58
CA ARG A 463 29.02 -13.45 -17.06
C ARG A 463 29.27 -13.21 -15.57
N LEU A 464 29.38 -14.28 -14.77
CA LEU A 464 29.74 -14.20 -13.35
C LEU A 464 31.13 -13.60 -13.13
N SER A 465 32.11 -14.01 -13.94
CA SER A 465 33.44 -13.43 -13.86
C SER A 465 33.42 -11.93 -14.14
N ARG A 466 32.58 -11.46 -15.08
CA ARG A 466 32.40 -10.04 -15.36
C ARG A 466 31.66 -9.29 -14.27
N LEU A 467 30.60 -9.89 -13.69
CA LEU A 467 29.89 -9.34 -12.55
C LEU A 467 30.85 -9.02 -11.40
N VAL A 468 31.68 -10.00 -11.00
CA VAL A 468 32.64 -9.81 -9.92
C VAL A 468 33.66 -8.74 -10.28
N ALA A 469 34.18 -8.75 -11.51
CA ALA A 469 35.10 -7.70 -11.94
C ALA A 469 34.47 -6.29 -11.84
N ALA A 470 33.22 -6.13 -12.30
CA ALA A 470 32.51 -4.86 -12.27
C ALA A 470 32.19 -4.40 -10.85
N VAL A 471 31.66 -5.29 -10.01
CA VAL A 471 31.25 -4.96 -8.63
C VAL A 471 32.45 -4.76 -7.72
N THR A 472 33.44 -5.67 -7.75
CA THR A 472 34.61 -5.58 -6.87
C THR A 472 35.47 -4.37 -7.21
N ALA A 473 35.64 -4.02 -8.49
CA ALA A 473 36.41 -2.85 -8.88
C ALA A 473 35.82 -1.52 -8.40
N THR A 474 34.48 -1.42 -8.31
CA THR A 474 33.79 -0.17 -7.97
C THR A 474 33.37 -0.07 -6.51
N ALA A 475 33.08 -1.19 -5.85
CA ALA A 475 32.52 -1.22 -4.49
C ALA A 475 33.59 -1.35 -3.38
N MET A 476 34.73 -2.00 -3.66
CA MET A 476 35.76 -2.23 -2.64
C MET A 476 36.34 -0.92 -2.09
N GLY A 477 36.55 -0.84 -0.77
CA GLY A 477 37.12 0.32 -0.09
C GLY A 477 36.13 1.45 0.18
N ARG A 478 34.85 1.28 -0.20
CA ARG A 478 33.79 2.27 0.11
C ARG A 478 33.23 2.11 1.51
N ASP A 479 33.09 0.88 1.99
CA ASP A 479 32.67 0.56 3.36
C ASP A 479 33.49 -0.64 3.89
N PRO A 480 34.34 -0.44 4.90
CA PRO A 480 35.14 -1.52 5.50
C PRO A 480 34.30 -2.68 6.04
N LEU A 481 33.01 -2.47 6.37
CA LEU A 481 32.12 -3.53 6.82
C LEU A 481 31.71 -4.47 5.66
N LEU A 482 31.79 -4.00 4.41
CA LEU A 482 31.37 -4.73 3.22
C LEU A 482 32.51 -5.42 2.48
N ASP A 483 33.73 -4.90 2.56
CA ASP A 483 34.90 -5.46 1.87
C ASP A 483 35.11 -6.97 2.14
N PRO A 484 34.96 -7.48 3.38
CA PRO A 484 35.03 -8.92 3.64
C PRO A 484 33.95 -9.72 2.89
N TRP A 485 32.76 -9.16 2.73
CA TRP A 485 31.64 -9.82 2.03
C TRP A 485 31.83 -9.84 0.52
N PHE A 486 32.38 -8.77 -0.07
CA PHE A 486 32.72 -8.78 -1.51
C PHE A 486 33.91 -9.68 -1.83
N THR A 487 34.89 -9.77 -0.92
CA THR A 487 35.98 -10.74 -1.02
C THR A 487 35.46 -12.17 -0.90
N PHE A 488 34.50 -12.41 0.01
CA PHE A 488 33.81 -13.69 0.11
C PHE A 488 33.03 -14.03 -1.17
N LEU A 489 32.31 -13.07 -1.76
CA LEU A 489 31.61 -13.25 -3.04
C LEU A 489 32.57 -13.62 -4.19
N ASP A 490 33.73 -12.96 -4.28
CA ASP A 490 34.76 -13.31 -5.27
C ASP A 490 35.25 -14.75 -5.04
N GLY A 491 35.50 -15.15 -3.78
CA GLY A 491 35.83 -16.53 -3.44
C GLY A 491 34.75 -17.53 -3.86
N CYS A 492 33.48 -17.24 -3.62
CA CYS A 492 32.35 -18.07 -4.07
C CYS A 492 32.29 -18.21 -5.59
N VAL A 493 32.51 -17.13 -6.33
CA VAL A 493 32.55 -17.15 -7.80
C VAL A 493 33.79 -17.90 -8.31
N ALA A 494 34.96 -17.68 -7.71
CA ALA A 494 36.18 -18.40 -8.03
C ALA A 494 36.01 -19.92 -7.85
N LEU A 495 35.38 -20.36 -6.75
CA LEU A 495 35.03 -21.77 -6.57
C LEU A 495 34.11 -22.29 -7.66
N ARG A 496 33.07 -21.53 -8.02
CA ARG A 496 32.11 -21.92 -9.05
C ARG A 496 32.78 -22.08 -10.43
N LEU A 497 33.78 -21.25 -10.71
CA LEU A 497 34.56 -21.30 -11.95
C LEU A 497 35.68 -22.37 -11.91
N GLY A 498 35.81 -23.13 -10.83
CA GLY A 498 36.87 -24.14 -10.66
C GLY A 498 38.24 -23.55 -10.32
N HIS A 499 38.33 -22.27 -10.00
CA HIS A 499 39.56 -21.57 -9.63
C HIS A 499 39.86 -21.73 -8.13
N GLU A 500 40.10 -22.96 -7.70
CA GLU A 500 40.15 -23.32 -6.28
C GLU A 500 41.28 -22.64 -5.50
N ARG A 501 42.43 -22.39 -6.15
CA ARG A 501 43.53 -21.60 -5.55
C ARG A 501 43.11 -20.17 -5.26
N ARG A 502 42.44 -19.51 -6.22
CA ARG A 502 41.94 -18.14 -6.04
C ARG A 502 40.90 -18.08 -4.93
N ALA A 503 39.98 -19.04 -4.88
CA ALA A 503 39.03 -19.12 -3.79
C ALA A 503 39.70 -19.28 -2.42
N ARG A 504 40.76 -20.11 -2.35
CA ARG A 504 41.57 -20.26 -1.14
C ARG A 504 42.22 -18.95 -0.73
N ASP A 505 42.78 -18.22 -1.68
CA ASP A 505 43.39 -16.91 -1.43
C ASP A 505 42.34 -15.88 -0.97
N CYS A 506 41.13 -15.90 -1.53
CA CYS A 506 40.02 -15.04 -1.10
C CYS A 506 39.56 -15.35 0.34
N PHE A 507 39.47 -16.62 0.71
CA PHE A 507 39.01 -17.00 2.06
C PHE A 507 40.12 -16.90 3.11
N ALA A 508 41.39 -17.03 2.70
CA ALA A 508 42.53 -16.86 3.59
C ALA A 508 42.53 -15.46 4.22
N GLY A 509 42.53 -15.41 5.55
CA GLY A 509 42.57 -14.14 6.29
C GLY A 509 41.21 -13.47 6.51
N LEU A 510 40.12 -13.95 5.90
CA LEU A 510 38.76 -13.45 6.19
C LEU A 510 38.29 -13.81 7.60
N GLU A 511 38.94 -14.76 8.26
CA GLU A 511 38.54 -15.34 9.55
C GLU A 511 38.33 -14.29 10.67
N GLN A 512 39.05 -13.16 10.61
CA GLN A 512 38.89 -12.08 11.59
C GLN A 512 37.58 -11.32 11.42
N ALA A 513 37.12 -11.15 10.18
CA ALA A 513 35.90 -10.39 9.85
C ALA A 513 34.68 -11.30 9.63
N LEU A 514 34.91 -12.49 9.08
CA LEU A 514 33.94 -13.55 8.79
C LEU A 514 34.47 -14.87 9.36
N PRO A 515 34.28 -15.15 10.66
CA PRO A 515 34.83 -16.33 11.32
C PRO A 515 34.47 -17.67 10.67
N PHE A 516 33.29 -17.75 10.03
CA PHE A 516 32.86 -18.96 9.32
C PHE A 516 33.67 -19.24 8.04
N ALA A 517 34.33 -18.24 7.44
CA ALA A 517 35.12 -18.42 6.21
C ALA A 517 36.30 -19.38 6.42
N ALA A 518 36.89 -19.41 7.62
CA ALA A 518 37.91 -20.37 8.05
C ALA A 518 37.46 -21.84 7.99
N GLN A 519 36.15 -22.05 7.98
CA GLN A 519 35.50 -23.33 8.16
C GLN A 519 35.01 -23.91 6.83
N VAL A 520 35.18 -23.18 5.71
CA VAL A 520 34.82 -23.62 4.36
C VAL A 520 35.92 -24.54 3.81
N PRO A 521 35.66 -25.85 3.61
CA PRO A 521 36.68 -26.78 3.13
C PRO A 521 36.92 -26.62 1.63
N LEU A 522 38.19 -26.56 1.22
CA LEU A 522 38.63 -26.45 -0.16
C LEU A 522 39.54 -27.62 -0.58
N GLY A 523 39.41 -28.11 -1.81
CA GLY A 523 40.15 -29.28 -2.28
C GLY A 523 39.96 -30.47 -1.33
N ASP A 524 41.08 -31.05 -0.88
CA ASP A 524 41.09 -32.21 0.02
C ASP A 524 40.89 -31.85 1.51
N ASP A 525 40.63 -30.58 1.84
CA ASP A 525 40.49 -30.12 3.23
C ASP A 525 39.42 -30.91 3.99
N PHE A 526 38.27 -31.19 3.37
CA PHE A 526 37.21 -31.97 3.99
C PHE A 526 37.69 -33.38 4.36
N GLN A 527 38.36 -34.09 3.44
CA GLN A 527 38.87 -35.44 3.71
C GLN A 527 39.93 -35.42 4.81
N ARG A 528 40.84 -34.43 4.77
CA ARG A 528 41.89 -34.27 5.77
C ARG A 528 41.33 -33.96 7.17
N TRP A 529 40.37 -33.04 7.26
CA TRP A 529 39.75 -32.64 8.51
C TRP A 529 38.90 -33.77 9.13
N THR A 530 38.11 -34.45 8.31
CA THR A 530 37.28 -35.59 8.76
C THR A 530 38.12 -36.79 9.21
N ALA A 531 39.23 -37.09 8.52
CA ALA A 531 40.16 -38.14 8.94
C ALA A 531 40.75 -37.87 10.35
N ALA A 532 41.06 -36.61 10.66
CA ALA A 532 41.56 -36.21 11.98
C ALA A 532 40.50 -36.35 13.09
N ALA A 533 39.20 -36.32 12.76
CA ALA A 533 38.11 -36.51 13.71
C ALA A 533 37.81 -37.99 14.04
N ALA A 534 38.36 -38.94 13.28
CA ALA A 534 38.07 -40.36 13.48
C ALA A 534 38.27 -40.87 14.92
N PRO A 535 39.32 -40.47 15.67
CA PRO A 535 39.51 -40.90 17.06
C PRO A 535 38.49 -40.31 18.05
N LEU A 536 37.80 -39.22 17.69
CA LEU A 536 36.85 -38.53 18.57
C LEU A 536 35.47 -39.21 18.60
N ARG A 537 35.13 -39.98 17.56
CA ARG A 537 33.82 -40.63 17.39
C ARG A 537 33.43 -41.47 18.59
N ALA A 538 34.33 -42.34 19.06
CA ALA A 538 34.02 -43.25 20.17
C ALA A 538 33.64 -42.50 21.46
N SER A 539 34.32 -41.37 21.75
CA SER A 539 34.02 -40.51 22.89
C SER A 539 32.65 -39.85 22.74
N PHE A 540 32.32 -39.42 21.52
CA PHE A 540 31.05 -38.77 21.21
C PHE A 540 29.89 -39.77 21.19
N ASP A 541 30.07 -40.96 20.64
CA ASP A 541 29.06 -42.01 20.56
C ASP A 541 28.59 -42.45 21.96
N ALA A 542 29.50 -42.46 22.94
CA ALA A 542 29.20 -42.86 24.31
C ALA A 542 28.28 -41.88 25.08
N THR A 543 28.03 -40.69 24.55
CA THR A 543 27.19 -39.67 25.22
C THR A 543 25.70 -39.77 24.86
N LEU A 544 25.36 -40.60 23.87
CA LEU A 544 23.99 -40.81 23.42
C LEU A 544 23.30 -41.86 24.28
N ASP A 545 22.19 -41.48 24.91
CA ASP A 545 21.29 -42.42 25.60
C ASP A 545 20.09 -42.76 24.70
N TRP A 546 19.88 -44.06 24.50
CA TRP A 546 18.81 -44.57 23.66
C TRP A 546 17.58 -44.88 24.51
N GLY A 547 16.51 -44.13 24.25
CA GLY A 547 15.18 -44.48 24.73
C GLY A 547 14.54 -45.53 23.83
N ARG A 548 13.47 -45.12 23.15
CA ARG A 548 12.68 -46.01 22.29
C ARG A 548 13.04 -45.86 20.83
N THR A 549 13.03 -46.96 20.09
CA THR A 549 13.08 -46.96 18.62
C THR A 549 11.67 -46.99 18.05
N ALA A 550 11.35 -46.11 17.11
CA ALA A 550 10.04 -46.08 16.45
C ALA A 550 9.80 -47.39 15.67
N PRO A 551 8.74 -48.16 15.96
CA PRO A 551 8.47 -49.42 15.27
C PRO A 551 8.13 -49.18 13.79
N GLY A 552 8.55 -50.09 12.91
CA GLY A 552 8.25 -50.02 11.48
C GLY A 552 9.18 -50.91 10.65
N GLU A 553 8.89 -51.02 9.36
CA GLU A 553 9.69 -51.80 8.43
C GLU A 553 10.97 -51.06 8.03
N ALA A 554 11.91 -51.79 7.44
CA ALA A 554 13.23 -51.27 7.12
C ALA A 554 13.22 -50.27 5.94
N ASP A 555 12.24 -50.35 5.04
CA ASP A 555 12.06 -49.42 3.91
C ASP A 555 11.20 -48.21 4.27
N GLU A 556 10.55 -48.22 5.43
CA GLU A 556 9.69 -47.14 5.87
C GLU A 556 10.53 -45.98 6.43
N PRO A 557 10.42 -44.76 5.87
CA PRO A 557 11.26 -43.65 6.26
C PRO A 557 10.96 -43.15 7.67
N VAL A 558 11.99 -42.59 8.31
CA VAL A 558 11.89 -41.98 9.64
C VAL A 558 12.11 -40.48 9.52
N VAL A 559 11.14 -39.70 9.97
CA VAL A 559 11.33 -38.25 10.15
C VAL A 559 12.22 -38.06 11.37
N LEU A 560 13.34 -37.35 11.22
CA LEU A 560 14.29 -37.07 12.29
C LEU A 560 14.30 -35.58 12.59
N VAL A 561 14.09 -35.24 13.87
CA VAL A 561 14.32 -33.90 14.40
C VAL A 561 15.21 -33.98 15.64
N ALA A 562 16.01 -32.94 15.87
CA ALA A 562 16.69 -32.74 17.14
C ALA A 562 16.53 -31.31 17.63
N ALA A 563 16.35 -31.15 18.93
CA ALA A 563 16.25 -29.84 19.56
C ALA A 563 16.48 -29.94 21.07
N ASP A 564 16.64 -28.78 21.72
CA ASP A 564 16.64 -28.72 23.18
C ASP A 564 15.23 -28.86 23.78
N SER A 565 15.18 -29.03 25.10
CA SER A 565 13.93 -29.14 25.85
C SER A 565 12.93 -28.01 25.54
N ARG A 566 13.41 -26.77 25.40
CA ARG A 566 12.55 -25.59 25.17
C ARG A 566 11.86 -25.69 23.81
N TYR A 567 12.62 -25.99 22.76
CA TYR A 567 12.09 -26.12 21.41
C TYR A 567 11.23 -27.37 21.25
N VAL A 568 11.59 -28.49 21.89
CA VAL A 568 10.75 -29.70 21.92
C VAL A 568 9.38 -29.38 22.50
N ARG A 569 9.31 -28.72 23.66
CA ARG A 569 8.02 -28.39 24.29
C ARG A 569 7.16 -27.44 23.46
N ARG A 570 7.80 -26.54 22.72
CA ARG A 570 7.11 -25.49 21.96
C ARG A 570 6.64 -25.96 20.59
N PHE A 571 7.49 -26.62 19.82
CA PHE A 571 7.24 -26.85 18.39
C PHE A 571 6.90 -28.31 18.04
N LEU A 572 7.26 -29.29 18.88
CA LEU A 572 6.92 -30.69 18.61
C LEU A 572 5.41 -30.93 18.40
N PRO A 573 4.49 -30.34 19.18
CA PRO A 573 3.06 -30.54 18.94
C PRO A 573 2.61 -30.09 17.55
N PHE A 574 3.17 -28.97 17.06
CA PHE A 574 2.88 -28.41 15.75
C PHE A 574 3.43 -29.29 14.63
N LEU A 575 4.73 -29.62 14.68
CA LEU A 575 5.35 -30.50 13.70
C LEU A 575 4.62 -31.85 13.63
N ALA A 576 4.38 -32.49 14.78
CA ALA A 576 3.73 -33.80 14.83
C ALA A 576 2.30 -33.76 14.29
N ALA A 577 1.54 -32.70 14.62
CA ALA A 577 0.20 -32.50 14.05
C ALA A 577 0.25 -32.33 12.52
N SER A 578 1.26 -31.62 11.99
CA SER A 578 1.41 -31.43 10.54
C SER A 578 1.69 -32.76 9.82
N ILE A 579 2.57 -33.61 10.39
CA ILE A 579 2.89 -34.93 9.83
C ILE A 579 1.66 -35.85 9.91
N ALA A 580 0.99 -35.91 11.07
CA ALA A 580 -0.17 -36.78 11.27
C ALA A 580 -1.34 -36.42 10.35
N ALA A 581 -1.51 -35.13 10.03
CA ALA A 581 -2.55 -34.66 9.11
C ALA A 581 -2.36 -35.16 7.67
N VAL A 582 -1.13 -35.43 7.24
CA VAL A 582 -0.81 -35.89 5.88
C VAL A 582 -0.44 -37.38 5.81
N ALA A 583 0.02 -37.96 6.91
CA ALA A 583 0.44 -39.36 7.01
C ALA A 583 0.24 -39.90 8.44
N ALA A 584 -0.98 -40.35 8.74
CA ALA A 584 -1.29 -41.00 10.01
C ALA A 584 -0.41 -42.25 10.19
N GLY A 585 0.20 -42.40 11.37
CA GLY A 585 1.07 -43.53 11.67
C GLY A 585 2.49 -43.42 11.11
N ALA A 586 2.90 -42.28 10.54
CA ALA A 586 4.30 -42.07 10.13
C ALA A 586 5.27 -42.20 11.32
N ARG A 587 6.53 -42.53 11.02
CA ARG A 587 7.59 -42.70 12.03
C ARG A 587 8.30 -41.38 12.29
N LEU A 588 8.40 -41.02 13.56
CA LEU A 588 9.11 -39.82 14.02
C LEU A 588 10.12 -40.20 15.10
N HIS A 589 11.36 -39.79 14.92
CA HIS A 589 12.41 -39.84 15.93
C HIS A 589 12.74 -38.43 16.42
N VAL A 590 12.65 -38.23 17.74
CA VAL A 590 12.99 -36.98 18.41
C VAL A 590 14.27 -37.18 19.22
N HIS A 591 15.35 -36.52 18.83
CA HIS A 591 16.58 -36.47 19.62
C HIS A 591 16.56 -35.22 20.52
N ILE A 592 16.61 -35.40 21.84
CA ILE A 592 16.51 -34.30 22.80
C ILE A 592 17.90 -33.98 23.37
N CYS A 593 18.38 -32.79 23.06
CA CYS A 593 19.67 -32.30 23.56
C CYS A 593 19.45 -31.54 24.87
N ASN A 594 20.16 -31.92 25.93
CA ASN A 594 19.98 -31.41 27.28
C ASN A 594 18.51 -31.50 27.76
N PRO A 595 17.96 -32.72 27.92
CA PRO A 595 16.58 -32.93 28.30
C PRO A 595 16.29 -32.37 29.70
N ALA A 596 15.13 -31.75 29.87
CA ALA A 596 14.59 -31.42 31.18
C ALA A 596 13.75 -32.58 31.74
N THR A 597 13.51 -32.56 33.05
CA THR A 597 12.64 -33.53 33.72
C THR A 597 11.26 -33.56 33.06
N GLY A 598 10.78 -34.75 32.70
CA GLY A 598 9.47 -34.97 32.09
C GLY A 598 9.39 -34.69 30.58
N ASP A 599 10.51 -34.42 29.89
CA ASP A 599 10.49 -34.27 28.42
C ASP A 599 10.12 -35.57 27.71
N VAL A 600 10.60 -36.70 28.20
CA VAL A 600 10.27 -38.03 27.64
C VAL A 600 8.77 -38.32 27.79
N ASP A 601 8.18 -38.00 28.95
CA ASP A 601 6.74 -38.18 29.18
C ASP A 601 5.90 -37.28 28.26
N PHE A 602 6.39 -36.08 27.97
CA PHE A 602 5.74 -35.12 27.07
C PHE A 602 5.66 -35.63 25.62
N LEU A 603 6.67 -36.36 25.13
CA LEU A 603 6.74 -36.81 23.73
C LEU A 603 5.47 -37.55 23.29
N ALA A 604 5.00 -38.50 24.10
CA ALA A 604 3.84 -39.32 23.78
C ALA A 604 2.55 -38.50 23.70
N ALA A 605 2.41 -37.48 24.55
CA ALA A 605 1.25 -36.58 24.54
C ALA A 605 1.30 -35.59 23.36
N ALA A 606 2.50 -35.16 22.96
CA ALA A 606 2.70 -34.14 21.93
C ALA A 606 2.48 -34.68 20.51
N ALA A 607 2.76 -35.96 20.26
CA ALA A 607 2.71 -36.56 18.92
C ALA A 607 1.74 -37.75 18.81
N PRO A 608 0.45 -37.56 19.14
CA PRO A 608 -0.55 -38.61 19.04
C PRO A 608 -0.74 -39.01 17.57
N GLY A 609 -0.92 -40.31 17.32
CA GLY A 609 -1.12 -40.85 15.97
C GLY A 609 0.16 -41.07 15.17
N LEU A 610 1.35 -40.82 15.74
CA LEU A 610 2.64 -41.15 15.13
C LEU A 610 3.32 -42.31 15.86
N ARG A 611 4.20 -43.03 15.14
CA ARG A 611 5.07 -44.04 15.74
C ARG A 611 6.35 -43.37 16.22
N LEU A 612 6.47 -43.23 17.54
CA LEU A 612 7.54 -42.44 18.17
C LEU A 612 8.73 -43.28 18.60
N GLY A 613 9.92 -42.74 18.33
CA GLY A 613 11.16 -43.09 18.97
C GLY A 613 11.87 -41.84 19.47
N TRP A 614 12.79 -42.01 20.42
CA TRP A 614 13.57 -40.91 20.95
C TRP A 614 14.93 -41.34 21.46
N SER A 615 15.83 -40.37 21.55
CA SER A 615 17.13 -40.47 22.18
C SER A 615 17.43 -39.18 22.92
N THR A 616 18.33 -39.22 23.88
CA THR A 616 18.69 -38.07 24.71
C THR A 616 20.20 -37.95 24.82
N GLU A 617 20.68 -36.73 25.06
CA GLU A 617 22.08 -36.49 25.40
C GLU A 617 22.20 -35.30 26.36
N ALA A 618 23.06 -35.41 27.36
CA ALA A 618 23.39 -34.28 28.22
C ALA A 618 24.41 -33.38 27.52
N LEU A 619 24.23 -32.07 27.60
CA LEU A 619 25.24 -31.12 27.13
C LEU A 619 26.32 -30.94 28.19
N ASP A 620 27.56 -30.81 27.74
CA ASP A 620 28.67 -30.38 28.58
C ASP A 620 28.40 -28.95 29.10
N ALA A 621 28.40 -28.80 30.42
CA ALA A 621 28.11 -27.55 31.11
C ALA A 621 29.18 -26.48 30.88
N ASP A 622 30.40 -26.90 30.51
CA ASP A 622 31.55 -26.01 30.28
C ASP A 622 31.56 -25.43 28.86
N LEU A 623 30.59 -25.76 28.01
CA LEU A 623 30.47 -25.19 26.67
C LEU A 623 30.13 -23.69 26.74
N HIS A 624 30.97 -22.88 26.08
CA HIS A 624 30.67 -21.47 25.84
C HIS A 624 29.32 -21.31 25.11
N HIS A 625 28.60 -20.22 25.41
CA HIS A 625 27.24 -19.98 24.91
C HIS A 625 27.11 -20.15 23.38
N GLU A 626 28.02 -19.57 22.60
CA GLU A 626 28.02 -19.67 21.14
C GLU A 626 28.26 -21.11 20.64
N THR A 627 29.24 -21.81 21.22
CA THR A 627 29.52 -23.23 20.89
C THR A 627 28.32 -24.11 21.19
N ARG A 628 27.62 -23.83 22.30
CA ARG A 628 26.39 -24.54 22.70
C ARG A 628 25.26 -24.32 21.69
N LEU A 629 25.04 -23.09 21.23
CA LEU A 629 24.01 -22.81 20.22
C LEU A 629 24.31 -23.54 18.91
N THR A 630 25.54 -23.46 18.43
CA THR A 630 25.93 -24.15 17.19
C THR A 630 25.87 -25.66 17.34
N TYR A 631 26.25 -26.19 18.50
CA TYR A 631 26.10 -27.61 18.80
C TYR A 631 24.64 -28.04 18.71
N LEU A 632 23.72 -27.30 19.34
CA LEU A 632 22.28 -27.60 19.29
C LEU A 632 21.74 -27.63 17.84
N THR A 633 22.18 -26.69 17.00
CA THR A 633 21.84 -26.69 15.57
C THR A 633 22.38 -27.93 14.85
N ALA A 634 23.63 -28.31 15.14
CA ALA A 634 24.32 -29.41 14.50
C ALA A 634 23.96 -30.82 15.02
N ALA A 635 23.33 -30.91 16.20
CA ALA A 635 23.15 -32.18 16.93
C ALA A 635 22.45 -33.27 16.13
N ARG A 636 21.40 -32.94 15.34
CA ARG A 636 20.73 -33.92 14.47
C ARG A 636 21.64 -34.53 13.41
N PHE A 637 22.63 -33.77 12.92
CA PHE A 637 23.59 -34.24 11.91
C PHE A 637 24.73 -35.02 12.55
N LEU A 638 25.14 -34.62 13.75
CA LEU A 638 26.11 -35.34 14.57
C LEU A 638 25.62 -36.75 14.95
N ARG A 639 24.31 -36.92 15.19
CA ARG A 639 23.68 -38.21 15.51
C ARG A 639 23.13 -38.97 14.32
N LEU A 640 23.22 -38.38 13.13
CA LEU A 640 22.64 -38.93 11.91
C LEU A 640 23.18 -40.32 11.59
N PRO A 641 24.50 -40.62 11.67
CA PRO A 641 25.00 -41.97 11.41
C PRO A 641 24.44 -43.02 12.37
N GLN A 642 24.41 -42.73 13.67
CA GLN A 642 23.96 -43.66 14.71
C GLN A 642 22.46 -43.93 14.57
N ILE A 643 21.66 -42.90 14.24
CA ILE A 643 20.23 -43.02 13.99
C ILE A 643 19.98 -43.82 12.70
N GLN A 644 20.71 -43.52 11.63
CA GLN A 644 20.59 -44.25 10.37
C GLN A 644 20.94 -45.73 10.54
N ASP A 645 22.00 -46.05 11.28
CA ASP A 645 22.41 -47.43 11.57
C ASP A 645 21.40 -48.14 12.49
N ARG A 646 20.84 -47.43 13.48
CA ARG A 646 19.83 -47.98 14.41
C ARG A 646 18.54 -48.37 13.71
N TYR A 647 18.04 -47.52 12.81
CA TYR A 647 16.80 -47.78 12.08
C TYR A 647 17.01 -48.65 10.85
N GLY A 648 18.20 -48.59 10.24
CA GLY A 648 18.48 -49.21 8.96
C GLY A 648 17.59 -48.67 7.83
N ALA A 649 16.94 -47.51 7.99
CA ALA A 649 15.89 -47.00 7.13
C ALA A 649 16.28 -45.66 6.48
N PRO A 650 15.59 -45.21 5.41
CA PRO A 650 15.74 -43.86 4.89
C PRO A 650 15.36 -42.81 5.95
N LEU A 651 15.99 -41.64 5.93
CA LEU A 651 15.75 -40.57 6.88
C LEU A 651 15.24 -39.31 6.17
N VAL A 652 14.26 -38.65 6.77
CA VAL A 652 13.82 -37.30 6.41
C VAL A 652 14.18 -36.39 7.57
N VAL A 653 15.32 -35.71 7.48
CA VAL A 653 15.83 -34.80 8.50
C VAL A 653 15.17 -33.44 8.32
N ALA A 654 14.58 -32.89 9.38
CA ALA A 654 13.92 -31.59 9.37
C ALA A 654 14.28 -30.76 10.61
N ASP A 655 14.08 -29.44 10.54
CA ASP A 655 14.02 -28.61 11.75
C ASP A 655 12.72 -28.89 12.54
N ILE A 656 12.77 -28.70 13.85
CA ILE A 656 11.63 -28.99 14.73
C ILE A 656 10.47 -28.00 14.57
N ASP A 657 10.76 -26.78 14.08
CA ASP A 657 9.82 -25.69 13.86
C ASP A 657 9.33 -25.64 12.40
N ALA A 658 9.41 -26.75 11.67
CA ALA A 658 8.92 -26.88 10.31
C ALA A 658 7.52 -27.52 10.22
N ALA A 659 6.93 -27.52 9.03
CA ALA A 659 5.65 -28.17 8.74
C ALA A 659 5.70 -28.96 7.42
N PHE A 660 5.07 -30.14 7.42
CA PHE A 660 4.88 -30.94 6.21
C PHE A 660 3.54 -30.61 5.55
N LEU A 661 3.56 -30.42 4.22
CA LEU A 661 2.36 -30.22 3.41
C LEU A 661 1.98 -31.46 2.60
N SER A 662 2.86 -32.46 2.58
CA SER A 662 2.64 -33.76 1.96
C SER A 662 3.26 -34.88 2.81
N ASP A 663 2.83 -36.12 2.57
CA ASP A 663 3.41 -37.31 3.20
C ASP A 663 4.96 -37.32 3.12
N PRO A 664 5.68 -37.42 4.26
CA PRO A 664 7.13 -37.55 4.31
C PRO A 664 7.69 -38.68 3.42
N ALA A 665 6.95 -39.76 3.21
CA ALA A 665 7.40 -40.87 2.37
C ALA A 665 7.59 -40.49 0.90
N ARG A 666 6.88 -39.47 0.41
CA ARG A 666 7.05 -38.96 -0.96
C ARG A 666 8.44 -38.37 -1.20
N PHE A 667 9.05 -37.77 -0.18
CA PHE A 667 10.41 -37.25 -0.28
C PHE A 667 11.42 -38.36 -0.56
N VAL A 668 11.25 -39.52 0.09
CA VAL A 668 12.13 -40.67 -0.08
C VAL A 668 11.84 -41.42 -1.38
N ALA A 669 10.56 -41.58 -1.73
CA ALA A 669 10.14 -42.21 -2.99
C ALA A 669 10.68 -41.46 -4.22
N ALA A 670 10.90 -40.15 -4.10
CA ALA A 670 11.48 -39.34 -5.15
C ALA A 670 13.00 -39.56 -5.34
N LEU A 671 13.70 -40.30 -4.47
CA LEU A 671 15.14 -40.59 -4.60
C LEU A 671 15.41 -41.80 -5.51
N PRO A 672 16.03 -41.61 -6.69
CA PRO A 672 16.57 -42.73 -7.47
C PRO A 672 17.66 -43.49 -6.72
N VAL A 673 17.85 -44.78 -7.05
CA VAL A 673 18.95 -45.62 -6.52
C VAL A 673 20.34 -44.98 -6.72
N GLY A 674 20.53 -44.23 -7.80
CA GLY A 674 21.78 -43.50 -8.08
C GLY A 674 21.90 -42.13 -7.40
N ARG A 675 20.86 -41.66 -6.71
CA ARG A 675 20.80 -40.37 -6.03
C ARG A 675 20.35 -40.54 -4.58
N PRO A 676 21.26 -40.98 -3.70
CA PRO A 676 20.90 -41.41 -2.35
C PRO A 676 20.61 -40.25 -1.39
N VAL A 677 20.69 -38.99 -1.84
CA VAL A 677 20.41 -37.81 -1.01
C VAL A 677 19.65 -36.77 -1.84
N ALA A 678 18.60 -36.20 -1.25
CA ALA A 678 18.01 -34.94 -1.68
C ALA A 678 18.18 -33.91 -0.57
N ALA A 679 18.55 -32.70 -0.94
CA ALA A 679 18.74 -31.63 0.03
C ALA A 679 18.45 -30.29 -0.63
N THR A 680 18.33 -29.26 0.18
CA THR A 680 18.10 -27.87 -0.24
C THR A 680 19.28 -27.21 -0.95
N TRP A 681 20.21 -27.99 -1.51
CA TRP A 681 21.36 -27.51 -2.26
C TRP A 681 21.06 -27.37 -3.76
N GLY A 682 21.47 -26.24 -4.36
CA GLY A 682 21.32 -25.97 -5.79
C GLY A 682 22.65 -25.58 -6.47
N PRO A 683 23.03 -26.19 -7.61
CA PRO A 683 24.19 -25.79 -8.40
C PRO A 683 24.02 -24.41 -9.09
N THR A 684 22.88 -23.75 -8.90
CA THR A 684 22.53 -22.44 -9.47
C THR A 684 22.59 -21.30 -8.45
N ASN A 685 23.08 -21.54 -7.24
CA ASN A 685 23.18 -20.52 -6.18
C ASN A 685 24.64 -20.21 -5.82
N LEU A 686 25.05 -18.94 -5.89
CA LEU A 686 26.36 -18.44 -5.48
C LEU A 686 26.54 -18.44 -3.96
N ALA A 687 25.45 -18.29 -3.21
CA ALA A 687 25.45 -18.31 -1.76
C ALA A 687 25.58 -19.74 -1.20
N ALA A 688 25.74 -20.76 -2.06
CA ALA A 688 25.64 -22.14 -1.62
C ALA A 688 26.55 -22.51 -0.43
N PRO A 689 27.81 -22.04 -0.30
CA PRO A 689 28.62 -22.35 0.88
C PRO A 689 28.08 -21.72 2.18
N TYR A 690 27.27 -20.68 2.09
CA TYR A 690 26.81 -19.84 3.19
C TYR A 690 25.33 -20.06 3.57
N ASP A 691 24.44 -20.17 2.57
CA ASP A 691 22.98 -20.20 2.74
C ASP A 691 22.31 -21.49 2.23
N ALA A 692 23.07 -22.46 1.68
CA ALA A 692 22.47 -23.56 0.90
C ALA A 692 21.51 -24.45 1.67
N VAL A 693 21.56 -24.51 3.01
CA VAL A 693 20.84 -25.57 3.74
C VAL A 693 19.92 -25.05 4.83
N GLY A 694 19.76 -23.72 4.93
CA GLY A 694 18.96 -23.04 5.97
C GLY A 694 17.45 -23.33 5.96
N GLY A 695 16.98 -24.27 5.13
CA GLY A 695 15.60 -24.76 5.14
C GLY A 695 15.42 -26.08 5.91
N GLY A 696 16.43 -26.59 6.61
CA GLY A 696 16.27 -27.72 7.53
C GLY A 696 16.01 -29.10 6.93
N LEU A 697 15.61 -29.20 5.65
CA LEU A 697 15.20 -30.45 5.01
C LEU A 697 16.35 -31.16 4.28
N VAL A 698 16.70 -32.36 4.75
CA VAL A 698 17.63 -33.28 4.09
C VAL A 698 17.01 -34.67 4.07
N VAL A 699 16.90 -35.26 2.89
CA VAL A 699 16.36 -36.60 2.64
C VAL A 699 17.53 -37.52 2.31
N ILE A 700 17.65 -38.60 3.06
CA ILE A 700 18.76 -39.54 2.92
C ILE A 700 18.19 -40.93 2.70
N GLY A 701 18.50 -41.51 1.54
CA GLY A 701 18.16 -42.87 1.16
C GLY A 701 18.94 -43.92 1.95
N ARG A 702 18.87 -45.17 1.50
CA ARG A 702 19.63 -46.29 2.08
C ARG A 702 20.91 -46.56 1.29
N GLY A 703 21.85 -47.28 1.91
CA GLY A 703 23.07 -47.78 1.27
C GLY A 703 24.34 -47.04 1.66
N ASP A 704 25.47 -47.51 1.14
CA ASP A 704 26.80 -47.07 1.59
C ASP A 704 27.12 -45.62 1.25
N VAL A 705 26.58 -45.11 0.14
CA VAL A 705 26.79 -43.73 -0.29
C VAL A 705 26.08 -42.74 0.65
N ALA A 706 24.82 -43.03 1.01
CA ALA A 706 24.08 -42.28 2.02
C ALA A 706 24.78 -42.30 3.39
N ARG A 707 25.27 -43.48 3.81
CA ARG A 707 26.01 -43.63 5.07
C ARG A 707 27.35 -42.89 5.06
N ALA A 708 28.08 -42.92 3.94
CA ALA A 708 29.34 -42.20 3.79
C ALA A 708 29.13 -40.69 3.85
N PHE A 709 28.06 -40.17 3.22
CA PHE A 709 27.64 -38.78 3.34
C PHE A 709 27.39 -38.40 4.81
N ALA A 710 26.50 -39.13 5.49
CA ALA A 710 26.14 -38.83 6.88
C ALA A 710 27.37 -38.86 7.81
N ARG A 711 28.25 -39.86 7.65
CA ARG A 711 29.49 -39.97 8.43
C ARG A 711 30.47 -38.84 8.15
N GLY A 712 30.64 -38.44 6.89
CA GLY A 712 31.54 -37.33 6.53
C GLY A 712 31.08 -36.00 7.14
N VAL A 713 29.78 -35.70 7.09
CA VAL A 713 29.21 -34.49 7.70
C VAL A 713 29.42 -34.50 9.22
N ALA A 714 29.11 -35.62 9.89
CA ALA A 714 29.33 -35.77 11.33
C ALA A 714 30.81 -35.61 11.71
N ASP A 715 31.73 -36.22 10.97
CA ASP A 715 33.17 -36.11 11.22
C ASP A 715 33.67 -34.66 11.11
N LEU A 716 33.16 -33.90 10.15
CA LEU A 716 33.56 -32.51 9.96
C LEU A 716 33.08 -31.66 11.16
N LEU A 717 31.85 -31.88 11.60
CA LEU A 717 31.29 -31.20 12.76
C LEU A 717 32.07 -31.54 14.03
N LEU A 718 32.45 -32.82 14.22
CA LEU A 718 33.29 -33.27 15.33
C LEU A 718 34.69 -32.66 15.30
N TYR A 719 35.31 -32.57 14.12
CA TYR A 719 36.62 -31.93 13.94
C TYR A 719 36.60 -30.49 14.47
N HIS A 720 35.63 -29.69 14.02
CA HIS A 720 35.53 -28.30 14.43
C HIS A 720 35.11 -28.14 15.89
N TRP A 721 34.22 -29.02 16.39
CA TRP A 721 33.86 -29.06 17.80
C TRP A 721 35.08 -29.27 18.72
N ASP A 722 35.92 -30.26 18.43
CA ASP A 722 37.12 -30.52 19.24
C ASP A 722 38.16 -29.39 19.10
N ARG A 723 38.27 -28.76 17.92
CA ARG A 723 39.12 -27.59 17.73
C ARG A 723 38.64 -26.39 18.57
N SER A 724 37.35 -26.08 18.58
CA SER A 724 36.79 -25.01 19.41
C SER A 724 37.02 -25.28 20.91
N ARG A 725 36.83 -26.51 21.36
CA ARG A 725 37.09 -26.93 22.75
C ARG A 725 38.56 -26.73 23.16
N LYS A 726 39.49 -26.85 22.22
CA LYS A 726 40.95 -26.68 22.44
C LYS A 726 41.43 -25.23 22.29
N GLY A 727 40.52 -24.24 22.33
CA GLY A 727 40.87 -22.82 22.19
C GLY A 727 41.06 -22.35 20.74
N GLY A 728 40.65 -23.16 19.76
CA GLY A 728 40.53 -22.72 18.37
C GLY A 728 39.28 -21.84 18.16
N PRO A 729 39.06 -21.34 16.92
CA PRO A 729 37.88 -20.56 16.58
C PRO A 729 36.59 -21.27 17.01
N VAL A 730 35.65 -20.50 17.56
CA VAL A 730 34.34 -21.00 17.99
C VAL A 730 33.57 -21.57 16.80
N LEU A 731 32.82 -22.65 17.07
CA LEU A 731 31.91 -23.28 16.12
C LEU A 731 30.92 -22.22 15.62
N GLY A 732 31.04 -21.79 14.37
CA GLY A 732 30.24 -20.69 13.85
C GLY A 732 28.80 -21.13 13.59
N TYR A 733 27.84 -20.22 13.76
CA TYR A 733 26.40 -20.48 13.56
C TYR A 733 26.03 -21.10 12.19
N PHE A 734 26.89 -20.96 11.18
CA PHE A 734 26.68 -21.48 9.82
C PHE A 734 27.47 -22.77 9.50
N LEU A 735 28.20 -23.32 10.47
CA LEU A 735 29.09 -24.45 10.21
C LEU A 735 28.35 -25.70 9.73
N ASP A 736 27.17 -25.97 10.28
CA ASP A 736 26.32 -27.08 9.86
C ASP A 736 25.92 -26.95 8.39
N GLN A 737 25.59 -25.75 7.92
CA GLN A 737 25.29 -25.46 6.51
C GLN A 737 26.52 -25.67 5.63
N VAL A 738 27.68 -25.15 6.05
CA VAL A 738 28.98 -25.37 5.37
C VAL A 738 29.31 -26.87 5.31
N ALA A 739 29.09 -27.59 6.41
CA ALA A 739 29.40 -29.01 6.53
C ALA A 739 28.53 -29.87 5.62
N LEU A 740 27.25 -29.53 5.49
CA LEU A 740 26.32 -30.20 4.59
C LEU A 740 26.70 -30.02 3.12
N VAL A 741 27.08 -28.79 2.73
CA VAL A 741 27.58 -28.48 1.38
C VAL A 741 28.89 -29.21 1.10
N ALA A 742 29.77 -29.27 2.09
CA ALA A 742 31.03 -29.95 1.97
C ALA A 742 30.88 -31.48 1.90
N GLY A 743 29.95 -32.06 2.67
CA GLY A 743 29.57 -33.47 2.59
C GLY A 743 29.01 -33.83 1.21
N VAL A 744 28.28 -32.93 0.58
CA VAL A 744 27.82 -33.07 -0.82
C VAL A 744 29.02 -33.16 -1.76
N ARG A 745 30.00 -32.26 -1.62
CA ARG A 745 31.25 -32.32 -2.40
C ARG A 745 32.04 -33.59 -2.11
N PHE A 746 32.09 -34.05 -0.87
CA PHE A 746 32.87 -35.22 -0.43
C PHE A 746 32.49 -36.52 -1.15
N VAL A 747 31.21 -36.71 -1.45
CA VAL A 747 30.71 -37.93 -2.12
C VAL A 747 30.86 -37.85 -3.66
N LEU A 748 31.42 -36.75 -4.16
CA LEU A 748 31.90 -36.51 -5.53
C LEU A 748 31.04 -37.12 -6.64
N THR A 749 29.85 -36.55 -6.85
CA THR A 749 29.32 -36.17 -8.19
C THR A 749 28.03 -35.38 -8.00
N PRO A 750 27.92 -34.12 -8.49
CA PRO A 750 26.67 -33.35 -8.48
C PRO A 750 25.46 -34.13 -9.03
N ASP A 751 25.72 -35.04 -9.97
CA ASP A 751 24.74 -35.89 -10.65
C ASP A 751 24.08 -36.94 -9.74
N ARG A 752 24.69 -37.19 -8.57
CA ARG A 752 24.21 -38.14 -7.53
C ARG A 752 23.34 -37.48 -6.45
N LEU A 753 22.93 -36.23 -6.65
CA LEU A 753 22.03 -35.54 -5.75
C LEU A 753 20.77 -35.10 -6.48
N LEU A 754 19.67 -35.07 -5.73
CA LEU A 754 18.42 -34.50 -6.21
C LEU A 754 18.19 -33.15 -5.52
N PRO A 755 18.17 -32.02 -6.24
CA PRO A 755 17.93 -30.72 -5.63
C PRO A 755 16.49 -30.60 -5.14
N VAL A 756 16.28 -29.93 -4.01
CA VAL A 756 14.96 -29.52 -3.53
C VAL A 756 14.72 -28.07 -3.97
N HIS A 757 13.70 -27.84 -4.80
CA HIS A 757 13.34 -26.53 -5.32
C HIS A 757 12.59 -25.69 -4.28
N ARG A 758 12.66 -24.36 -4.37
CA ARG A 758 11.95 -23.44 -3.47
C ARG A 758 11.05 -22.50 -4.27
N ALA A 759 9.79 -22.40 -3.87
CA ALA A 759 8.81 -21.43 -4.36
C ALA A 759 8.22 -20.66 -3.17
N GLY A 760 8.59 -19.38 -3.02
CA GLY A 760 8.25 -18.60 -1.82
C GLY A 760 8.87 -19.23 -0.57
N ARG A 761 8.03 -19.74 0.34
CA ARG A 761 8.47 -20.49 1.54
C ARG A 761 8.31 -22.01 1.40
N VAL A 762 7.80 -22.49 0.27
CA VAL A 762 7.54 -23.91 0.07
C VAL A 762 8.72 -24.56 -0.62
N TYR A 763 9.17 -25.66 -0.07
CA TYR A 763 10.20 -26.53 -0.62
C TYR A 763 9.53 -27.70 -1.31
N ARG A 764 9.94 -27.94 -2.55
CA ARG A 764 9.33 -28.89 -3.48
C ARG A 764 10.37 -29.86 -4.00
N LEU A 765 10.06 -31.14 -3.92
CA LEU A 765 10.80 -32.19 -4.60
C LEU A 765 9.91 -32.76 -5.72
N ASP A 766 10.24 -32.44 -6.96
CA ASP A 766 9.47 -32.84 -8.14
C ASP A 766 10.01 -34.18 -8.70
N GLY A 767 9.13 -35.19 -8.87
CA GLY A 767 9.56 -36.57 -9.15
C GLY A 767 8.50 -37.50 -9.73
N GLY A 768 7.58 -37.02 -10.57
CA GLY A 768 6.45 -37.83 -11.08
C GLY A 768 5.20 -37.71 -10.19
N ALA A 769 4.35 -38.75 -10.11
CA ALA A 769 2.94 -38.73 -9.66
C ALA A 769 2.61 -38.25 -8.22
N GLY A 770 3.47 -37.45 -7.58
CA GLY A 770 3.11 -36.68 -6.39
C GLY A 770 4.27 -35.81 -5.94
N ALA A 771 4.23 -34.51 -6.24
CA ALA A 771 5.18 -33.54 -5.70
C ALA A 771 5.17 -33.60 -4.16
N ALA A 772 6.36 -33.60 -3.55
CA ALA A 772 6.51 -33.54 -2.10
C ALA A 772 6.73 -32.09 -1.67
N MET A 773 6.00 -31.63 -0.65
CA MET A 773 5.95 -30.24 -0.22
C MET A 773 6.21 -30.09 1.28
N PHE A 774 7.04 -29.10 1.62
CA PHE A 774 7.51 -28.83 2.97
C PHE A 774 7.67 -27.32 3.19
N VAL A 775 7.49 -26.85 4.41
CA VAL A 775 7.71 -25.45 4.77
C VAL A 775 8.70 -25.41 5.94
N PRO A 776 9.87 -24.77 5.79
CA PRO A 776 10.82 -24.62 6.86
C PRO A 776 10.43 -23.49 7.80
N ILE A 777 10.86 -23.64 9.05
CA ILE A 777 11.08 -22.58 10.04
C ILE A 777 9.89 -21.65 10.20
N VAL A 778 9.17 -21.78 11.31
CA VAL A 778 8.14 -20.82 11.72
C VAL A 778 8.73 -19.40 11.80
N PRO A 779 8.05 -18.36 11.25
CA PRO A 779 8.58 -16.99 11.24
C PRO A 779 8.40 -16.29 12.60
N GLU A 780 8.97 -16.87 13.66
CA GLU A 780 8.76 -16.45 15.06
C GLU A 780 8.97 -14.93 15.25
N LYS A 781 10.03 -14.38 14.66
CA LYS A 781 10.39 -12.95 14.80
C LYS A 781 9.39 -11.99 14.16
N ALA A 782 8.53 -12.48 13.27
CA ALA A 782 7.53 -11.69 12.55
C ALA A 782 6.10 -11.90 13.06
N LEU A 783 5.90 -12.79 14.04
CA LEU A 783 4.56 -13.14 14.54
C LEU A 783 4.44 -12.81 16.03
N PRO A 784 3.69 -11.76 16.41
CA PRO A 784 3.29 -11.57 17.80
C PRO A 784 2.40 -12.73 18.25
N ASP A 785 2.51 -13.09 19.52
CA ASP A 785 1.73 -14.16 20.18
C ASP A 785 1.88 -15.53 19.52
N ILE A 786 3.10 -15.87 19.09
CA ILE A 786 3.39 -17.09 18.33
C ILE A 786 2.87 -18.38 19.01
N ASP A 787 2.90 -18.48 20.33
CA ASP A 787 2.45 -19.67 21.05
C ASP A 787 0.95 -19.91 20.85
N ALA A 788 0.13 -18.86 20.98
CA ALA A 788 -1.31 -18.95 20.73
C ALA A 788 -1.62 -19.31 19.26
N ARG A 789 -0.81 -18.80 18.32
CA ARG A 789 -0.95 -19.14 16.90
C ARG A 789 -0.57 -20.59 16.60
N LEU A 790 0.47 -21.12 17.24
CA LEU A 790 0.85 -22.53 17.13
C LEU A 790 -0.28 -23.42 17.66
N ASP A 791 -0.87 -23.09 18.82
CA ASP A 791 -1.99 -23.84 19.39
C ASP A 791 -3.22 -23.85 18.46
N GLN A 792 -3.56 -22.69 17.88
CA GLN A 792 -4.63 -22.59 16.89
C GLN A 792 -4.35 -23.44 15.64
N ALA A 793 -3.11 -23.41 15.13
CA ALA A 793 -2.72 -24.20 13.99
C ALA A 793 -2.77 -25.72 14.28
N VAL A 794 -2.32 -26.14 15.46
CA VAL A 794 -2.43 -27.54 15.94
C VAL A 794 -3.89 -27.97 16.00
N ALA A 795 -4.77 -27.14 16.54
CA ALA A 795 -6.20 -27.43 16.62
C ALA A 795 -6.83 -27.58 15.21
N ALA A 796 -6.50 -26.66 14.30
CA ALA A 796 -6.97 -26.71 12.91
C ALA A 796 -6.48 -27.95 12.15
N LEU A 797 -5.21 -28.34 12.34
CA LEU A 797 -4.63 -29.55 11.75
C LEU A 797 -5.36 -30.81 12.24
N ARG A 798 -5.62 -30.91 13.55
CA ARG A 798 -6.36 -32.03 14.14
C ARG A 798 -7.82 -32.09 13.71
N ALA A 799 -8.41 -30.95 13.34
CA ALA A 799 -9.80 -30.85 12.88
C ALA A 799 -9.98 -31.12 11.37
N GLY A 800 -8.90 -31.35 10.60
CA GLY A 800 -8.98 -31.67 9.17
C GLY A 800 -9.14 -30.46 8.24
N VAL A 801 -9.08 -29.23 8.75
CA VAL A 801 -9.04 -27.97 7.95
C VAL A 801 -7.62 -27.42 7.78
N GLY A 802 -6.62 -28.31 7.89
CA GLY A 802 -5.22 -27.96 8.16
C GLY A 802 -4.47 -27.24 7.03
N ARG A 803 -4.78 -27.51 5.75
CA ARG A 803 -4.03 -26.92 4.62
C ARG A 803 -4.21 -25.39 4.54
N GLN A 804 -5.45 -24.91 4.60
CA GLN A 804 -5.74 -23.46 4.63
C GLN A 804 -5.14 -22.78 5.87
N ALA A 805 -5.15 -23.46 7.01
CA ALA A 805 -4.55 -22.95 8.23
C ALA A 805 -3.02 -22.79 8.10
N LEU A 806 -2.34 -23.75 7.48
CA LEU A 806 -0.89 -23.66 7.21
C LEU A 806 -0.56 -22.59 6.16
N GLU A 807 -1.35 -22.49 5.09
CA GLU A 807 -1.20 -21.46 4.05
C GLU A 807 -1.34 -20.05 4.66
N ALA A 808 -2.36 -19.83 5.50
CA ALA A 808 -2.55 -18.57 6.22
C ALA A 808 -1.45 -18.30 7.26
N PHE A 809 -1.04 -19.32 8.04
CA PHE A 809 -0.02 -19.18 9.08
C PHE A 809 1.35 -18.80 8.51
N PHE A 810 1.74 -19.42 7.39
CA PHE A 810 3.02 -19.16 6.73
C PHE A 810 2.98 -18.03 5.69
N GLN A 811 1.80 -17.46 5.42
CA GLN A 811 1.56 -16.46 4.37
C GLN A 811 2.05 -16.95 3.00
N ILE A 812 1.72 -18.19 2.67
CA ILE A 812 2.13 -18.81 1.41
C ILE A 812 1.17 -18.30 0.32
N PRO A 813 1.66 -17.83 -0.85
CA PRO A 813 0.80 -17.54 -1.99
C PRO A 813 -0.06 -18.76 -2.33
N PRO A 814 -1.25 -18.61 -2.96
CA PRO A 814 -2.02 -19.74 -3.42
C PRO A 814 -1.13 -20.62 -4.31
N LEU A 815 -0.75 -21.79 -3.81
CA LEU A 815 0.01 -22.75 -4.60
C LEU A 815 -0.95 -23.19 -5.70
N ALA A 816 -0.65 -22.89 -6.97
CA ALA A 816 -1.41 -23.42 -8.08
C ALA A 816 -1.48 -24.94 -7.90
N ASP A 817 -2.70 -25.48 -7.77
CA ASP A 817 -2.91 -26.92 -7.79
C ASP A 817 -2.42 -27.39 -9.17
N ALA A 818 -1.26 -28.04 -9.19
CA ALA A 818 -0.64 -28.58 -10.39
C ALA A 818 -1.22 -29.97 -10.69
#